data_AF-A0A7X9DW68-F1
#
_entry.id   AF-A0A7X9DW68-F1
#
_cell.length_a   1.000
_cell.length_b   1.000
_cell.length_c   1.000
_cell.angle_alpha   90.00
_cell.angle_beta   90.00
_cell.angle_gamma   90.00
#
_symmetry.space_group_name_H-M   'P 1'
#
loop_
_entity.id
_entity.type
_entity.pdbx_description
1 polymer ?
#
loop_
_entity_poly.entity_id
_entity_poly.type
_entity_poly.pdbx_seq_one_letter_code
_entity_poly.pdbx_strand_id
1 'polypeptide(L)'
;MNRARLSCLALAALLCFPPGALAALAEKAETPGPIEALARAGEALREGRFAECVAIASAARPASPYLAEARDLLLAQCRFYAGDTATARHLFARLARVAADPEVRALAGLRVADCSARLGEARRAAKEYRQALAAPPSRLADRAPGVRFLLDEEARAGREAASQRWLDLGKQYADHPLWRTRPEGFLPPRLDMRDALELARAAYRKRDWERALLFLDSAPEPRSAREAYELAYLAGSILFDMPGRKAESARFFLGAREHAPTPADLEEAGFYYCRCLTRLQRTGESILCHMELARRFPQGKRAANALFFAGWLEADRGRCAAAQPLFEQVMREHSKSPYARDAAWNAALCHIREERFQDAAAALQRALAGHQGASADRERYWLGASLEEAGEAERGRQILARLAEDNPLSWYGHLALARLGQPLPIGPGPASPPPRPLQEPPLVEAAELSRAGFSALAAARLDRGRPEFLKRHPGLAGVLSLGEAYRAAGDDHAAWRLAAQHTGLLRGLPQGERAPLWRLAYPRPFAGLVEQETEGRPDLSAFLYAIMRSESGFDATALSWADARGLMQLTPGTGRRVAARLGMDPDEIDLYHPPTNLRLAARLLSALHEAFRGQWPLVAAAYNAGEAPVLGWVRSHRAGRLERFVEDIPYAETRSYVKTVWEAFLRYRYLMGLPPPALPADLDTAVQSLDW
;
A
#
# COMPACT_ATOMS: atom_id res chain seq x y z
N MET A 1 28.94 -21.28 -18.75
CA MET A 1 29.75 -21.52 -19.96
C MET A 1 28.81 -21.82 -21.12
N ASN A 2 28.90 -21.01 -22.19
CA ASN A 2 28.31 -21.14 -23.53
C ASN A 2 26.79 -21.39 -23.70
N ARG A 3 26.03 -20.29 -23.83
CA ARG A 3 24.86 -20.22 -24.71
C ARG A 3 25.19 -19.35 -25.91
N ALA A 4 25.80 -19.97 -26.91
CA ALA A 4 25.77 -19.52 -28.29
C ALA A 4 24.84 -20.49 -29.03
N ARG A 5 23.63 -20.06 -29.37
CA ARG A 5 22.79 -20.59 -30.46
C ARG A 5 21.80 -19.50 -30.84
N LEU A 6 22.28 -18.60 -31.69
CA LEU A 6 21.47 -17.86 -32.65
C LEU A 6 20.78 -18.89 -33.56
N SER A 7 19.45 -18.93 -33.54
CA SER A 7 18.66 -19.69 -34.52
C SER A 7 18.32 -18.77 -35.70
N CYS A 8 19.19 -18.83 -36.69
CA CYS A 8 19.08 -18.65 -38.15
C CYS A 8 17.72 -18.44 -38.88
N LEU A 9 16.71 -17.72 -38.40
CA LEU A 9 15.50 -17.45 -39.20
C LEU A 9 15.00 -16.00 -39.17
N ALA A 10 15.91 -15.05 -39.39
CA ALA A 10 15.55 -13.68 -39.83
C ALA A 10 16.67 -12.99 -40.62
N LEU A 11 17.56 -13.75 -41.26
CA LEU A 11 18.75 -13.24 -41.97
C LEU A 11 18.71 -13.53 -43.49
N ALA A 12 17.50 -13.65 -44.05
CA ALA A 12 17.27 -13.87 -45.48
C ALA A 12 16.12 -13.02 -46.04
N ALA A 13 16.01 -11.75 -45.61
CA ALA A 13 15.17 -10.74 -46.28
C ALA A 13 15.77 -9.32 -46.22
N LEU A 14 17.10 -9.19 -46.14
CA LEU A 14 17.78 -7.90 -45.98
C LEU A 14 18.80 -7.57 -47.09
N LEU A 15 18.73 -8.22 -48.24
CA LEU A 15 19.54 -7.87 -49.41
C LEU A 15 18.69 -7.99 -50.68
N CYS A 16 17.86 -6.98 -50.93
CA CYS A 16 17.48 -6.48 -52.27
C CYS A 16 16.42 -5.37 -52.10
N PHE A 17 16.86 -4.22 -51.59
CA PHE A 17 16.21 -2.95 -51.91
C PHE A 17 17.27 -2.04 -52.54
N PRO A 18 17.01 -1.42 -53.71
CA PRO A 18 17.95 -0.48 -54.28
C PRO A 18 18.15 0.71 -53.30
N PRO A 19 19.37 1.31 -53.26
CA PRO A 19 19.61 2.50 -52.45
C PRO A 19 18.68 3.61 -52.95
N GLY A 20 17.62 3.89 -52.18
CA GLY A 20 16.55 4.83 -52.55
C GLY A 20 15.13 4.36 -52.20
N ALA A 21 14.88 3.05 -52.03
CA ALA A 21 13.53 2.56 -51.74
C ALA A 21 13.06 2.87 -50.30
N LEU A 22 13.98 3.02 -49.34
CA LEU A 22 13.68 3.48 -47.97
C LEU A 22 13.42 5.00 -47.90
N ALA A 23 13.97 5.78 -48.84
CA ALA A 23 13.69 7.22 -48.95
C ALA A 23 12.28 7.46 -49.52
N ALA A 24 11.82 6.63 -50.46
CA ALA A 24 10.49 6.73 -51.06
C ALA A 24 9.33 6.36 -50.09
N LEU A 25 9.59 5.58 -49.03
CA LEU A 25 8.63 5.33 -47.94
C LEU A 25 8.68 6.42 -46.85
N ALA A 26 9.79 7.14 -46.74
CA ALA A 26 9.93 8.31 -45.86
C ALA A 26 9.35 9.59 -46.48
N GLU A 27 9.27 9.69 -47.81
CA GLU A 27 8.73 10.86 -48.53
C GLU A 27 7.20 10.97 -48.52
N LYS A 28 6.48 9.99 -47.96
CA LYS A 28 5.01 10.04 -47.79
C LYS A 28 4.52 10.02 -46.34
N ALA A 29 5.41 10.03 -45.36
CA ALA A 29 5.06 10.26 -43.98
C ALA A 29 5.55 11.67 -43.61
N GLU A 30 4.66 12.54 -43.14
CA GLU A 30 5.04 13.81 -42.53
C GLU A 30 6.22 13.58 -41.58
N THR A 31 7.30 14.38 -41.69
CA THR A 31 8.42 14.29 -40.76
C THR A 31 7.86 14.43 -39.35
N PRO A 32 7.98 13.39 -38.49
CA PRO A 32 7.31 13.38 -37.20
C PRO A 32 7.74 14.58 -36.37
N GLY A 33 6.78 15.18 -35.68
CA GLY A 33 7.04 16.29 -34.77
C GLY A 33 8.08 15.93 -33.71
N PRO A 34 8.72 16.91 -33.06
CA PRO A 34 9.82 16.64 -32.13
C PRO A 34 9.43 15.76 -30.93
N ILE A 35 8.16 15.78 -30.52
CA ILE A 35 7.61 14.91 -29.47
C ILE A 35 7.47 13.46 -29.98
N GLU A 36 6.96 13.28 -31.20
CA GLU A 36 6.75 11.97 -31.81
C GLU A 36 8.08 11.26 -32.10
N ALA A 37 9.09 12.01 -32.53
CA ALA A 37 10.45 11.48 -32.72
C ALA A 37 11.02 10.93 -31.40
N LEU A 38 10.82 11.62 -30.28
CA LEU A 38 11.28 11.17 -28.96
C LEU A 38 10.48 9.96 -28.46
N ALA A 39 9.17 9.94 -28.68
CA ALA A 39 8.33 8.79 -28.34
C ALA A 39 8.79 7.53 -29.09
N ARG A 40 9.05 7.64 -30.40
CA ARG A 40 9.59 6.55 -31.23
C ARG A 40 10.97 6.08 -30.76
N ALA A 41 11.85 7.00 -30.39
CA ALA A 41 13.16 6.63 -29.84
C ALA A 41 13.03 5.87 -28.50
N GLY A 42 12.11 6.31 -27.63
CA GLY A 42 11.81 5.62 -26.37
C GLY A 42 11.21 4.23 -26.57
N GLU A 43 10.37 4.04 -27.58
CA GLU A 43 9.86 2.73 -27.99
C GLU A 43 10.98 1.81 -28.50
N ALA A 44 11.85 2.29 -29.38
CA ALA A 44 13.01 1.53 -29.84
C ALA A 44 13.92 1.11 -28.68
N LEU A 45 14.10 1.95 -27.65
CA LEU A 45 14.83 1.58 -26.44
C LEU A 45 14.15 0.42 -25.67
N ARG A 46 12.82 0.49 -25.46
CA ARG A 46 12.05 -0.54 -24.75
C ARG A 46 12.10 -1.90 -25.46
N GLU A 47 12.12 -1.89 -26.78
CA GLU A 47 12.19 -3.10 -27.61
C GLU A 47 13.62 -3.64 -27.82
N GLY A 48 14.62 -2.98 -27.24
CA GLY A 48 16.03 -3.39 -27.40
C GLY A 48 16.66 -3.01 -28.75
N ARG A 49 15.97 -2.20 -29.57
CA ARG A 49 16.46 -1.68 -30.86
C ARG A 49 17.39 -0.47 -30.64
N PHE A 50 18.51 -0.68 -29.95
CA PHE A 50 19.34 0.42 -29.44
C PHE A 50 19.99 1.29 -30.53
N ALA A 51 20.45 0.70 -31.64
CA ALA A 51 21.05 1.45 -32.75
C ALA A 51 20.05 2.40 -33.42
N GLU A 52 18.81 1.93 -33.58
CA GLU A 52 17.71 2.74 -34.08
C GLU A 52 17.34 3.85 -33.09
N CYS A 53 17.24 3.54 -31.80
CA CYS A 53 17.01 4.58 -30.78
C CYS A 53 18.07 5.68 -30.88
N VAL A 54 19.35 5.31 -30.97
CA VAL A 54 20.46 6.26 -31.10
C VAL A 54 20.28 7.15 -32.33
N ALA A 55 19.92 6.59 -33.48
CA ALA A 55 19.72 7.35 -34.71
C ALA A 55 18.57 8.35 -34.58
N ILE A 56 17.40 7.88 -34.09
CA ILE A 56 16.20 8.71 -33.93
C ILE A 56 16.45 9.82 -32.89
N ALA A 57 16.99 9.48 -31.71
CA ALA A 57 17.24 10.45 -30.65
C ALA A 57 18.29 11.51 -31.05
N SER A 58 19.29 11.15 -31.86
CA SER A 58 20.29 12.10 -32.38
C SER A 58 19.70 13.05 -33.43
N ALA A 59 18.75 12.57 -34.22
CA ALA A 59 18.05 13.36 -35.23
C ALA A 59 16.97 14.28 -34.63
N ALA A 60 16.42 13.94 -33.46
CA ALA A 60 15.37 14.71 -32.80
C ALA A 60 15.80 16.17 -32.53
N ARG A 61 14.87 17.10 -32.79
CA ARG A 61 15.04 18.56 -32.61
C ARG A 61 14.03 19.09 -31.59
N PRO A 62 14.29 18.91 -30.28
CA PRO A 62 13.33 19.24 -29.22
C PRO A 62 12.97 20.73 -29.22
N ALA A 63 11.67 21.02 -29.02
CA ALA A 63 11.11 22.37 -29.10
C ALA A 63 11.34 23.21 -27.83
N SER A 64 11.83 22.61 -26.75
CA SER A 64 12.02 23.26 -25.45
C SER A 64 13.26 22.71 -24.72
N PRO A 65 13.81 23.45 -23.74
CA PRO A 65 14.97 22.99 -22.97
C PRO A 65 14.75 21.67 -22.21
N TYR A 66 13.58 21.45 -21.61
CA TYR A 66 13.30 20.20 -20.86
C TYR A 66 13.13 18.99 -21.79
N LEU A 67 12.56 19.17 -22.99
CA LEU A 67 12.55 18.12 -24.01
C LEU A 67 13.97 17.83 -24.52
N ALA A 68 14.84 18.84 -24.55
CA ALA A 68 16.25 18.66 -24.89
C ALA A 68 16.99 17.82 -23.84
N GLU A 69 16.73 18.05 -22.56
CA GLU A 69 17.26 17.22 -21.48
C GLU A 69 16.74 15.78 -21.54
N ALA A 70 15.43 15.59 -21.77
CA ALA A 70 14.84 14.26 -21.92
C ALA A 70 15.44 13.49 -23.11
N ARG A 71 15.62 14.18 -24.24
CA ARG A 71 16.30 13.67 -25.45
C ARG A 71 17.74 13.26 -25.17
N ASP A 72 18.51 14.10 -24.47
CA ASP A 72 19.90 13.82 -24.13
C ASP A 72 20.03 12.63 -23.17
N LEU A 73 19.13 12.56 -22.19
CA LEU A 73 19.07 11.43 -21.25
C LEU A 73 18.75 10.13 -21.99
N LEU A 74 17.76 10.15 -22.89
CA LEU A 74 17.40 9.00 -23.71
C LEU A 74 18.56 8.56 -24.60
N LEU A 75 19.21 9.50 -25.27
CA LEU A 75 20.37 9.22 -26.12
C LEU A 75 21.51 8.57 -25.32
N ALA A 76 21.82 9.10 -24.14
CA ALA A 76 22.84 8.54 -23.25
C ALA A 76 22.49 7.11 -22.81
N GLN A 77 21.23 6.84 -22.47
CA GLN A 77 20.74 5.50 -22.14
C GLN A 77 20.85 4.54 -23.33
N CYS A 78 20.43 4.96 -24.52
CA CYS A 78 20.51 4.12 -25.71
C CYS A 78 21.96 3.79 -26.07
N ARG A 79 22.90 4.73 -25.92
CA ARG A 79 24.34 4.48 -26.08
C ARG A 79 24.87 3.49 -25.05
N PHE A 80 24.46 3.61 -23.80
CA PHE A 80 24.86 2.70 -22.72
C PHE A 80 24.41 1.26 -22.96
N TYR A 81 23.17 1.07 -23.41
CA TYR A 81 22.65 -0.27 -23.73
C TYR A 81 23.15 -0.81 -25.08
N ALA A 82 23.51 0.05 -26.03
CA ALA A 82 24.20 -0.34 -27.26
C ALA A 82 25.66 -0.78 -27.03
N GLY A 83 26.17 -0.71 -25.80
CA GLY A 83 27.55 -1.08 -25.45
C GLY A 83 28.57 0.04 -25.61
N ASP A 84 28.17 1.22 -26.11
CA ASP A 84 29.00 2.42 -26.26
C ASP A 84 29.14 3.16 -24.91
N THR A 85 29.72 2.46 -23.93
CA THR A 85 29.77 2.86 -22.52
C THR A 85 30.61 4.13 -22.31
N ALA A 86 31.67 4.32 -23.10
CA ALA A 86 32.52 5.50 -23.00
C ALA A 86 31.77 6.77 -23.42
N THR A 87 31.10 6.75 -24.58
CA THR A 87 30.28 7.88 -25.05
C THR A 87 29.11 8.14 -24.12
N ALA A 88 28.43 7.07 -23.67
CA ALA A 88 27.36 7.19 -22.70
C ALA A 88 27.82 7.88 -21.41
N ARG A 89 28.98 7.50 -20.86
CA ARG A 89 29.57 8.16 -19.67
C ARG A 89 29.78 9.65 -19.90
N HIS A 90 30.29 10.05 -21.07
CA HIS A 90 30.49 11.47 -21.38
C HIS A 90 29.17 12.24 -21.44
N LEU A 91 28.14 11.66 -22.05
CA LEU A 91 26.80 12.27 -22.13
C LEU A 91 26.16 12.38 -20.75
N PHE A 92 26.20 11.33 -19.94
CA PHE A 92 25.71 11.36 -18.55
C PHE A 92 26.49 12.36 -17.69
N ALA A 93 27.81 12.42 -17.80
CA ALA A 93 28.62 13.38 -17.04
C ALA A 93 28.29 14.82 -17.42
N ARG A 94 28.01 15.09 -18.70
CA ARG A 94 27.51 16.40 -19.14
C ARG A 94 26.16 16.70 -18.50
N LEU A 95 25.19 15.79 -18.60
CA LEU A 95 23.85 15.95 -18.01
C LEU A 95 23.89 16.17 -16.50
N ALA A 96 24.68 15.39 -15.77
CA ALA A 96 24.86 15.51 -14.32
C ALA A 96 25.31 16.92 -13.89
N ARG A 97 26.04 17.62 -14.78
CA ARG A 97 26.54 18.98 -14.53
C ARG A 97 25.58 20.07 -15.00
N VAL A 98 24.96 19.91 -16.17
CA VAL A 98 24.29 21.02 -16.88
C VAL A 98 22.77 20.92 -16.95
N ALA A 99 22.18 19.75 -16.68
CA ALA A 99 20.72 19.62 -16.72
C ALA A 99 20.08 20.56 -15.69
N ALA A 100 19.07 21.31 -16.08
CA ALA A 100 18.30 22.17 -15.21
C ALA A 100 17.48 21.34 -14.22
N ASP A 101 16.98 20.17 -14.65
CA ASP A 101 16.22 19.26 -13.80
C ASP A 101 17.13 18.49 -12.80
N PRO A 102 16.98 18.70 -11.47
CA PRO A 102 17.69 17.93 -10.45
C PRO A 102 17.54 16.41 -10.55
N GLU A 103 16.39 15.90 -10.98
CA GLU A 103 16.14 14.46 -11.13
C GLU A 103 16.98 13.90 -12.28
N VAL A 104 17.05 14.61 -13.40
CA VAL A 104 17.92 14.27 -14.53
C VAL A 104 19.39 14.31 -14.09
N ARG A 105 19.80 15.32 -13.30
CA ARG A 105 21.17 15.38 -12.76
C ARG A 105 21.49 14.19 -11.86
N ALA A 106 20.61 13.86 -10.93
CA ALA A 106 20.81 12.78 -9.98
C ALA A 106 20.87 11.41 -10.68
N LEU A 107 19.94 11.14 -11.60
CA LEU A 107 19.93 9.92 -12.41
C LEU A 107 21.19 9.82 -13.28
N ALA A 108 21.58 10.92 -13.95
CA ALA A 108 22.79 10.93 -14.77
C ALA A 108 24.04 10.67 -13.94
N GLY A 109 24.13 11.22 -12.72
CA GLY A 109 25.24 10.95 -11.79
C GLY A 109 25.39 9.46 -11.45
N LEU A 110 24.28 8.77 -11.17
CA LEU A 110 24.30 7.32 -10.97
C LEU A 110 24.72 6.56 -12.23
N ARG A 111 24.25 6.98 -13.41
CA ARG A 111 24.62 6.35 -14.68
C ARG A 111 26.09 6.57 -15.06
N VAL A 112 26.72 7.67 -14.62
CA VAL A 112 28.19 7.84 -14.73
C VAL A 112 28.90 6.74 -13.94
N ALA A 113 28.47 6.50 -12.70
CA ALA A 113 29.03 5.44 -11.86
C ALA A 113 28.79 4.04 -12.44
N ASP A 114 27.60 3.76 -12.98
CA ASP A 114 27.30 2.52 -13.70
C ASP A 114 28.25 2.30 -14.90
N CYS A 115 28.54 3.36 -15.66
CA CYS A 115 29.50 3.28 -16.76
C CYS A 115 30.92 2.97 -16.25
N SER A 116 31.37 3.64 -15.19
CA SER A 116 32.69 3.37 -14.59
C SER A 116 32.78 1.94 -14.06
N ALA A 117 31.70 1.41 -13.46
CA ALA A 117 31.63 0.01 -13.01
C ALA A 117 31.73 -0.96 -14.19
N ARG A 118 30.98 -0.74 -15.28
CA ARG A 118 31.03 -1.56 -16.50
C ARG A 118 32.40 -1.54 -17.19
N LEU A 119 33.12 -0.42 -17.07
CA LEU A 119 34.49 -0.28 -17.58
C LEU A 119 35.54 -0.93 -16.68
N GLY A 120 35.15 -1.54 -15.55
CA GLY A 120 36.06 -2.19 -14.61
C GLY A 120 36.79 -1.21 -13.67
N GLU A 121 36.40 0.06 -13.62
CA GLU A 121 37.04 1.11 -12.83
C GLU A 121 36.50 1.14 -11.38
N ALA A 122 36.63 0.04 -10.64
CA ALA A 122 35.91 -0.17 -9.36
C ALA A 122 36.09 0.95 -8.31
N ARG A 123 37.33 1.41 -8.08
CA ARG A 123 37.62 2.52 -7.14
C ARG A 123 36.94 3.83 -7.54
N ARG A 124 36.88 4.10 -8.85
CA ARG A 124 36.23 5.30 -9.38
C ARG A 124 34.73 5.19 -9.27
N ALA A 125 34.16 4.04 -9.67
CA ALA A 125 32.74 3.75 -9.54
C ALA A 125 32.28 3.92 -8.08
N ALA A 126 33.03 3.40 -7.10
CA ALA A 126 32.70 3.58 -5.68
C ALA A 126 32.68 5.07 -5.27
N LYS A 127 33.66 5.87 -5.72
CA LYS A 127 33.66 7.32 -5.44
C LYS A 127 32.45 8.02 -6.09
N GLU A 128 32.15 7.71 -7.34
CA GLU A 128 31.04 8.31 -8.09
C GLU A 128 29.68 7.91 -7.52
N TYR A 129 29.48 6.64 -7.13
CA TYR A 129 28.25 6.21 -6.43
C TYR A 129 28.05 6.93 -5.11
N ARG A 130 29.10 7.08 -4.28
CA ARG A 130 28.98 7.84 -3.01
C ARG A 130 28.57 9.29 -3.24
N GLN A 131 29.10 9.93 -4.30
CA GLN A 131 28.73 11.30 -4.66
C GLN A 131 27.30 11.38 -5.18
N ALA A 132 26.91 10.51 -6.11
CA ALA A 132 25.58 10.51 -6.71
C ALA A 132 24.48 10.18 -5.69
N LEU A 133 24.77 9.29 -4.73
CA LEU A 133 23.82 8.91 -3.69
C LEU A 133 23.70 9.91 -2.53
N ALA A 134 24.54 10.95 -2.47
CA ALA A 134 24.37 12.06 -1.53
C ALA A 134 23.15 12.95 -1.88
N ALA A 135 22.78 13.01 -3.16
CA ALA A 135 21.58 13.67 -3.67
C ALA A 135 20.89 12.76 -4.70
N PRO A 136 20.29 11.65 -4.25
CA PRO A 136 19.86 10.58 -5.14
C PRO A 136 18.56 10.93 -5.89
N PRO A 137 18.27 10.29 -7.05
CA PRO A 137 17.01 10.48 -7.76
C PRO A 137 15.84 10.04 -6.87
N SER A 138 14.66 10.62 -7.06
CA SER A 138 13.46 10.34 -6.27
C SER A 138 13.12 8.83 -6.19
N ARG A 139 13.32 8.09 -7.27
CA ARG A 139 12.99 6.66 -7.38
C ARG A 139 14.03 5.78 -6.69
N LEU A 140 13.55 4.88 -5.84
CA LEU A 140 14.39 3.95 -5.09
C LEU A 140 15.10 2.93 -6.00
N ALA A 141 14.40 2.42 -7.02
CA ALA A 141 14.92 1.42 -7.96
C ALA A 141 16.19 1.88 -8.69
N ASP A 142 16.30 3.18 -8.98
CA ASP A 142 17.47 3.75 -9.64
C ASP A 142 18.71 3.76 -8.72
N ARG A 143 18.50 3.82 -7.40
CA ARG A 143 19.57 3.84 -6.39
C ARG A 143 20.14 2.44 -6.11
N ALA A 144 19.34 1.40 -6.34
CA ALA A 144 19.62 0.02 -5.95
C ALA A 144 21.02 -0.49 -6.37
N PRO A 145 21.41 -0.37 -7.65
CA PRO A 145 22.66 -0.97 -8.11
C PRO A 145 23.88 -0.32 -7.46
N GLY A 146 23.84 1.00 -7.26
CA GLY A 146 24.92 1.74 -6.61
C GLY A 146 25.07 1.38 -5.12
N VAL A 147 23.94 1.23 -4.41
CA VAL A 147 23.96 0.76 -3.01
C VAL A 147 24.55 -0.66 -2.93
N ARG A 148 24.15 -1.57 -3.84
CA ARG A 148 24.72 -2.93 -3.87
C ARG A 148 26.22 -2.91 -4.10
N PHE A 149 26.65 -2.16 -5.12
CA PHE A 149 28.05 -2.07 -5.51
C PHE A 149 28.92 -1.60 -4.34
N LEU A 150 28.50 -0.56 -3.62
CA LEU A 150 29.21 -0.06 -2.45
C LEU A 150 29.25 -1.09 -1.32
N LEU A 151 28.15 -1.80 -1.05
CA LEU A 151 28.14 -2.84 -0.02
C LEU A 151 29.10 -3.99 -0.34
N ASP A 152 29.14 -4.44 -1.59
CA ASP A 152 30.00 -5.55 -2.03
C ASP A 152 31.49 -5.16 -2.02
N GLU A 153 31.83 -3.94 -2.46
CA GLU A 153 33.22 -3.45 -2.43
C GLU A 153 33.74 -3.28 -0.99
N GLU A 154 32.91 -2.78 -0.08
CA GLU A 154 33.33 -2.54 1.31
C GLU A 154 33.39 -3.85 2.13
N ALA A 155 32.52 -4.84 1.84
CA ALA A 155 32.61 -6.17 2.43
C ALA A 155 33.96 -6.86 2.11
N ARG A 156 34.52 -6.61 0.93
CA ARG A 156 35.85 -7.12 0.52
C ARG A 156 37.01 -6.46 1.28
N ALA A 157 36.79 -5.37 2.02
CA ALA A 157 37.85 -4.56 2.64
C ALA A 157 38.24 -4.94 4.08
N GLY A 158 37.52 -5.84 4.78
CA GLY A 158 38.00 -6.47 6.03
C GLY A 158 37.32 -6.05 7.35
N ARG A 159 37.25 -7.01 8.29
CA ARG A 159 36.27 -7.14 9.39
C ARG A 159 36.64 -6.41 10.69
N GLU A 160 36.22 -5.15 10.83
CA GLU A 160 35.77 -4.45 12.08
C GLU A 160 35.33 -3.02 11.69
N ALA A 161 36.18 -2.34 10.91
CA ALA A 161 35.85 -1.09 10.23
C ALA A 161 34.72 -1.25 9.20
N ALA A 162 34.60 -2.44 8.59
CA ALA A 162 33.49 -2.80 7.70
C ALA A 162 32.13 -2.80 8.42
N SER A 163 32.04 -3.22 9.68
CA SER A 163 30.78 -3.27 10.42
C SER A 163 30.23 -1.88 10.72
N GLN A 164 31.11 -0.94 11.11
CA GLN A 164 30.74 0.46 11.34
C GLN A 164 30.36 1.17 10.03
N ARG A 165 31.11 0.95 8.93
CA ARG A 165 30.79 1.57 7.64
C ARG A 165 29.56 0.95 6.96
N TRP A 166 29.34 -0.35 7.12
CA TRP A 166 28.11 -1.03 6.71
C TRP A 166 26.91 -0.46 7.45
N LEU A 167 27.06 -0.18 8.75
CA LEU A 167 26.05 0.49 9.53
C LEU A 167 25.77 1.89 8.98
N ASP A 168 26.79 2.66 8.62
CA ASP A 168 26.60 4.02 8.09
C ASP A 168 25.94 4.03 6.70
N LEU A 169 26.32 3.09 5.82
CA LEU A 169 25.62 2.88 4.54
C LEU A 169 24.19 2.38 4.76
N GLY A 170 23.97 1.48 5.71
CA GLY A 170 22.65 0.98 6.10
C GLY A 170 21.76 2.05 6.72
N LYS A 171 22.31 2.98 7.50
CA LYS A 171 21.64 4.19 8.01
C LYS A 171 21.25 5.11 6.85
N GLN A 172 22.17 5.33 5.91
CA GLN A 172 21.97 6.23 4.78
C GLN A 172 20.96 5.69 3.75
N TYR A 173 20.89 4.36 3.56
CA TYR A 173 20.03 3.70 2.57
C TYR A 173 19.09 2.66 3.19
N ALA A 174 18.61 2.96 4.40
CA ALA A 174 17.81 2.06 5.23
C ALA A 174 16.54 1.50 4.56
N ASP A 175 16.01 2.21 3.56
CA ASP A 175 14.76 1.87 2.86
C ASP A 175 14.98 0.92 1.66
N HIS A 176 16.22 0.50 1.38
CA HIS A 176 16.55 -0.33 0.21
C HIS A 176 16.61 -1.83 0.51
N PRO A 177 15.83 -2.73 -0.15
CA PRO A 177 15.82 -4.18 0.14
C PRO A 177 17.19 -4.87 0.16
N LEU A 178 18.16 -4.39 -0.64
CA LEU A 178 19.55 -4.86 -0.67
C LEU A 178 20.29 -4.77 0.67
N TRP A 179 19.83 -4.00 1.66
CA TRP A 179 20.45 -4.05 2.97
C TRP A 179 20.24 -5.43 3.65
N ARG A 180 19.14 -6.13 3.31
CA ARG A 180 18.78 -7.45 3.86
C ARG A 180 19.75 -8.54 3.44
N THR A 181 20.52 -8.33 2.38
CA THR A 181 21.57 -9.26 1.99
C THR A 181 22.78 -9.01 2.89
N ARG A 182 22.90 -9.80 3.96
CA ARG A 182 24.12 -9.82 4.78
C ARG A 182 25.29 -10.31 3.91
N PRO A 183 26.36 -9.54 3.75
CA PRO A 183 27.57 -10.04 3.11
C PRO A 183 28.11 -11.22 3.91
N GLU A 184 28.70 -12.21 3.24
CA GLU A 184 29.39 -13.30 3.91
C GLU A 184 30.50 -12.75 4.82
N GLY A 185 30.52 -13.20 6.09
CA GLY A 185 31.51 -12.77 7.08
C GLY A 185 31.15 -11.52 7.90
N PHE A 186 29.90 -11.03 7.83
CA PHE A 186 29.43 -9.90 8.63
C PHE A 186 29.44 -10.18 10.15
N LEU A 187 30.05 -9.27 10.94
CA LEU A 187 29.98 -9.24 12.41
C LEU A 187 29.19 -8.00 12.86
N PRO A 188 28.27 -8.09 13.83
CA PRO A 188 27.55 -6.94 14.35
C PRO A 188 28.54 -5.91 14.96
N PRO A 189 28.38 -4.59 14.71
CA PRO A 189 29.24 -3.58 15.33
C PRO A 189 29.01 -3.53 16.85
N ARG A 190 30.04 -3.25 17.66
CA ARG A 190 29.84 -2.92 19.08
C ARG A 190 29.33 -1.47 19.17
N LEU A 191 28.13 -1.28 19.71
CA LEU A 191 27.54 0.04 19.89
C LEU A 191 27.63 0.47 21.35
N ASP A 192 27.58 1.77 21.62
CA ASP A 192 27.20 2.24 22.95
C ASP A 192 25.68 2.09 23.16
N MET A 193 25.22 2.20 24.41
CA MET A 193 23.81 2.01 24.76
C MET A 193 22.89 2.99 24.03
N ARG A 194 23.33 4.25 23.88
CA ARG A 194 22.51 5.29 23.27
C ARG A 194 22.31 5.02 21.79
N ASP A 195 23.39 4.74 21.06
CA ASP A 195 23.38 4.43 19.64
C ASP A 195 22.58 3.17 19.36
N ALA A 196 22.75 2.12 20.17
CA ALA A 196 21.98 0.89 20.06
C ALA A 196 20.47 1.14 20.15
N LEU A 197 20.03 1.89 21.16
CA LEU A 197 18.60 2.23 21.35
C LEU A 197 18.08 3.15 20.23
N GLU A 198 18.82 4.19 19.84
CA GLU A 198 18.40 5.13 18.79
C GLU A 198 18.23 4.41 17.44
N LEU A 199 19.20 3.56 17.09
CA LEU A 199 19.18 2.79 15.84
C LEU A 199 18.12 1.69 15.87
N ALA A 200 17.97 0.98 16.99
CA ALA A 200 16.91 0.01 17.16
C ALA A 200 15.53 0.66 17.01
N ARG A 201 15.30 1.83 17.61
CA ARG A 201 14.04 2.59 17.44
C ARG A 201 13.84 3.03 15.98
N ALA A 202 14.90 3.49 15.31
CA ALA A 202 14.81 3.89 13.91
C ALA A 202 14.46 2.71 12.99
N ALA A 203 15.09 1.56 13.18
CA ALA A 203 14.77 0.33 12.46
C ALA A 203 13.35 -0.16 12.82
N TYR A 204 12.98 -0.13 14.09
CA TYR A 204 11.66 -0.55 14.55
C TYR A 204 10.54 0.31 13.96
N ARG A 205 10.71 1.63 13.85
CA ARG A 205 9.75 2.53 13.16
C ARG A 205 9.55 2.16 11.69
N LYS A 206 10.58 1.61 11.05
CA LYS A 206 10.54 1.09 9.68
C LYS A 206 10.05 -0.37 9.60
N ARG A 207 9.58 -0.93 10.72
CA ARG A 207 9.18 -2.35 10.90
C ARG A 207 10.27 -3.35 10.51
N ASP A 208 11.52 -2.90 10.62
CA ASP A 208 12.69 -3.72 10.37
C ASP A 208 13.13 -4.40 11.68
N TRP A 209 12.35 -5.40 12.08
CA TRP A 209 12.47 -6.01 13.40
C TRP A 209 13.78 -6.77 13.60
N GLU A 210 14.25 -7.47 12.57
CA GLU A 210 15.51 -8.22 12.65
C GLU A 210 16.71 -7.29 12.84
N ARG A 211 16.74 -6.16 12.12
CA ARG A 211 17.78 -5.15 12.32
C ARG A 211 17.63 -4.46 13.67
N ALA A 212 16.41 -4.17 14.09
CA ALA A 212 16.18 -3.56 15.39
C ALA A 212 16.71 -4.45 16.52
N LEU A 213 16.45 -5.76 16.48
CA LEU A 213 17.02 -6.73 17.41
C LEU A 213 18.54 -6.81 17.29
N LEU A 214 19.09 -6.85 16.08
CA LEU A 214 20.54 -6.84 15.87
C LEU A 214 21.24 -5.65 16.55
N PHE A 215 20.63 -4.46 16.51
CA PHE A 215 21.16 -3.28 17.21
C PHE A 215 21.05 -3.40 18.72
N LEU A 216 19.98 -4.00 19.25
CA LEU A 216 19.85 -4.27 20.67
C LEU A 216 20.84 -5.34 21.15
N ASP A 217 21.05 -6.40 20.38
CA ASP A 217 22.05 -7.46 20.66
C ASP A 217 23.49 -6.91 20.64
N SER A 218 23.69 -5.74 20.03
CA SER A 218 24.97 -5.03 19.95
C SER A 218 25.19 -4.03 21.10
N ALA A 219 24.19 -3.84 21.97
CA ALA A 219 24.26 -2.95 23.12
C ALA A 219 25.15 -3.53 24.23
N PRO A 220 25.82 -2.70 25.04
CA PRO A 220 26.52 -3.16 26.23
C PRO A 220 25.52 -3.51 27.34
N GLU A 221 25.99 -4.17 28.41
CA GLU A 221 25.20 -4.40 29.61
C GLU A 221 24.68 -3.06 30.21
N PRO A 222 23.40 -3.00 30.63
CA PRO A 222 22.83 -1.78 31.18
C PRO A 222 23.46 -1.42 32.52
N ARG A 223 23.76 -0.13 32.71
CA ARG A 223 24.40 0.42 33.92
C ARG A 223 23.42 1.09 34.87
N SER A 224 22.15 1.18 34.48
CA SER A 224 21.08 1.77 35.30
C SER A 224 19.74 1.06 35.06
N ALA A 225 18.81 1.23 36.01
CA ALA A 225 17.43 0.76 35.86
C ALA A 225 16.74 1.36 34.61
N ARG A 226 17.06 2.62 34.26
CA ARG A 226 16.50 3.27 33.06
C ARG A 226 16.97 2.59 31.78
N GLU A 227 18.27 2.30 31.67
CA GLU A 227 18.82 1.59 30.49
C GLU A 227 18.25 0.17 30.41
N ALA A 228 18.19 -0.56 31.53
CA ALA A 228 17.62 -1.90 31.59
C ALA A 228 16.15 -1.90 31.15
N TYR A 229 15.35 -0.94 31.63
CA TYR A 229 13.97 -0.75 31.19
C TYR A 229 13.87 -0.47 29.70
N GLU A 230 14.63 0.50 29.17
CA GLU A 230 14.52 0.88 27.76
C GLU A 230 14.92 -0.24 26.81
N LEU A 231 15.99 -0.98 27.13
CA LEU A 231 16.45 -2.14 26.37
C LEU A 231 15.35 -3.22 26.36
N ALA A 232 14.88 -3.62 27.54
CA ALA A 232 13.89 -4.68 27.68
C ALA A 232 12.54 -4.30 27.06
N TYR A 233 12.09 -3.06 27.26
CA TYR A 233 10.83 -2.57 26.68
C TYR A 233 10.88 -2.53 25.16
N LEU A 234 11.99 -2.04 24.58
CA LEU A 234 12.14 -1.96 23.13
C LEU A 234 12.26 -3.36 22.51
N ALA A 235 13.07 -4.25 23.09
CA ALA A 235 13.15 -5.66 22.67
C ALA A 235 11.78 -6.33 22.74
N GLY A 236 11.07 -6.16 23.86
CA GLY A 236 9.70 -6.66 24.06
C GLY A 236 8.75 -6.16 22.99
N SER A 237 8.80 -4.87 22.63
CA SER A 237 7.97 -4.25 21.60
C SER A 237 8.28 -4.78 20.19
N ILE A 238 9.56 -4.94 19.86
CA ILE A 238 9.97 -5.50 18.56
C ILE A 238 9.48 -6.94 18.42
N LEU A 239 9.73 -7.77 19.43
CA LEU A 239 9.27 -9.17 19.46
C LEU A 239 7.74 -9.28 19.52
N PHE A 240 7.06 -8.28 20.10
CA PHE A 240 5.60 -8.21 20.14
C PHE A 240 5.00 -8.06 18.75
N ASP A 241 5.71 -7.45 17.80
CA ASP A 241 5.25 -7.33 16.42
C ASP A 241 5.71 -8.50 15.55
N MET A 242 6.84 -9.12 15.86
CA MET A 242 7.35 -10.30 15.11
C MET A 242 6.44 -11.53 15.22
N PRO A 243 6.07 -12.18 14.09
CA PRO A 243 5.34 -13.45 14.10
C PRO A 243 6.05 -14.54 14.91
N GLY A 244 5.31 -15.33 15.68
CA GLY A 244 5.86 -16.48 16.43
C GLY A 244 6.69 -16.16 17.69
N ARG A 245 7.05 -14.90 17.97
CA ARG A 245 7.99 -14.51 19.06
C ARG A 245 7.32 -14.01 20.35
N LYS A 246 6.03 -14.29 20.55
CA LYS A 246 5.22 -13.69 21.63
C LYS A 246 5.62 -14.13 23.04
N ALA A 247 6.15 -15.35 23.18
CA ALA A 247 6.62 -15.84 24.47
C ALA A 247 7.86 -15.08 24.94
N GLU A 248 8.77 -14.76 24.03
CA GLU A 248 9.97 -13.97 24.33
C GLU A 248 9.61 -12.51 24.61
N SER A 249 8.72 -11.93 23.79
CA SER A 249 8.15 -10.60 24.03
C SER A 249 7.60 -10.46 25.46
N ALA A 250 6.82 -11.45 25.93
CA ALA A 250 6.28 -11.46 27.29
C ALA A 250 7.37 -11.44 28.36
N ARG A 251 8.48 -12.19 28.19
CA ARG A 251 9.61 -12.19 29.12
C ARG A 251 10.31 -10.84 29.17
N PHE A 252 10.52 -10.22 28.01
CA PHE A 252 11.13 -8.89 27.95
C PHE A 252 10.25 -7.82 28.60
N PHE A 253 8.92 -7.87 28.42
CA PHE A 253 8.03 -6.95 29.14
C PHE A 253 7.98 -7.23 30.65
N LEU A 254 8.15 -8.48 31.11
CA LEU A 254 8.32 -8.77 32.54
C LEU A 254 9.61 -8.13 33.08
N GLY A 255 10.74 -8.32 32.41
CA GLY A 255 12.01 -7.67 32.79
C GLY A 255 11.91 -6.13 32.77
N ALA A 256 11.20 -5.56 31.78
CA ALA A 256 10.92 -4.13 31.77
C ALA A 256 10.11 -3.69 33.00
N ARG A 257 9.11 -4.46 33.44
CA ARG A 257 8.34 -4.13 34.66
C ARG A 257 9.19 -4.18 35.92
N GLU A 258 10.15 -5.10 36.01
CA GLU A 258 11.06 -5.22 37.16
C GLU A 258 12.00 -4.02 37.27
N HIS A 259 12.43 -3.47 36.13
CA HIS A 259 13.33 -2.31 36.07
C HIS A 259 12.63 -0.97 35.84
N ALA A 260 11.29 -0.93 35.86
CA ALA A 260 10.52 0.27 35.55
C ALA A 260 10.83 1.42 36.52
N PRO A 261 11.43 2.54 36.06
CA PRO A 261 11.86 3.61 36.95
C PRO A 261 10.72 4.52 37.42
N THR A 262 9.58 4.48 36.74
CA THR A 262 8.41 5.30 37.07
C THR A 262 7.11 4.48 37.07
N PRO A 263 6.05 4.92 37.79
CA PRO A 263 4.72 4.31 37.70
C PRO A 263 4.17 4.26 36.26
N ALA A 264 4.47 5.25 35.43
CA ALA A 264 4.03 5.30 34.03
C ALA A 264 4.75 4.24 33.17
N ASP A 265 6.05 4.03 33.40
CA ASP A 265 6.81 2.97 32.74
C ASP A 265 6.32 1.58 33.16
N LEU A 266 5.97 1.41 34.44
CA LEU A 266 5.39 0.17 34.96
C LEU A 266 4.01 -0.11 34.36
N GLU A 267 3.17 0.92 34.22
CA GLU A 267 1.87 0.84 33.55
C GLU A 267 2.03 0.41 32.08
N GLU A 268 2.92 1.08 31.34
CA GLU A 268 3.15 0.85 29.91
C GLU A 268 3.66 -0.58 29.63
N ALA A 269 4.71 -1.02 30.33
CA ALA A 269 5.23 -2.39 30.20
C ALA A 269 4.22 -3.44 30.68
N GLY A 270 3.46 -3.13 31.74
CA GLY A 270 2.35 -3.95 32.22
C GLY A 270 1.28 -4.18 31.17
N PHE A 271 0.87 -3.13 30.47
CA PHE A 271 -0.13 -3.19 29.40
C PHE A 271 0.29 -4.16 28.27
N TYR A 272 1.51 -4.03 27.75
CA TYR A 272 1.97 -4.90 26.67
C TYR A 272 2.24 -6.34 27.13
N TYR A 273 2.64 -6.54 28.39
CA TYR A 273 2.68 -7.88 28.98
C TYR A 273 1.28 -8.54 28.95
N CYS A 274 0.23 -7.82 29.41
CA CYS A 274 -1.13 -8.35 29.34
C CYS A 274 -1.54 -8.68 27.89
N ARG A 275 -1.19 -7.82 26.92
CA ARG A 275 -1.41 -8.07 25.48
C ARG A 275 -0.69 -9.33 24.97
N CYS A 276 0.51 -9.64 25.47
CA CYS A 276 1.22 -10.86 25.13
C CYS A 276 0.46 -12.11 25.58
N LEU A 277 -0.16 -12.08 26.77
CA LEU A 277 -0.94 -13.20 27.29
C LEU A 277 -2.09 -13.58 26.35
N THR A 278 -2.81 -12.61 25.78
CA THR A 278 -3.84 -12.89 24.76
C THR A 278 -3.23 -13.60 23.54
N ARG A 279 -2.08 -13.14 23.05
CA ARG A 279 -1.41 -13.75 21.87
C ARG A 279 -0.83 -15.13 22.14
N LEU A 280 -0.62 -15.47 23.41
CA LEU A 280 -0.24 -16.80 23.89
C LEU A 280 -1.45 -17.69 24.23
N GLN A 281 -2.67 -17.28 23.84
CA GLN A 281 -3.92 -17.99 24.13
C GLN A 281 -4.26 -18.10 25.63
N ARG A 282 -3.62 -17.29 26.48
CA ARG A 282 -3.88 -17.19 27.92
C ARG A 282 -4.89 -16.07 28.21
N THR A 283 -6.03 -16.11 27.53
CA THR A 283 -7.00 -15.00 27.50
C THR A 283 -7.60 -14.68 28.87
N GLY A 284 -7.87 -15.68 29.71
CA GLY A 284 -8.38 -15.46 31.07
C GLY A 284 -7.41 -14.65 31.93
N GLU A 285 -6.12 -14.99 31.89
CA GLU A 285 -5.08 -14.27 32.60
C GLU A 285 -4.87 -12.87 32.05
N SER A 286 -4.97 -12.70 30.73
CA SER A 286 -4.94 -11.39 30.09
C SER A 286 -6.04 -10.47 30.59
N ILE A 287 -7.29 -10.96 30.72
CA ILE A 287 -8.41 -10.16 31.21
C ILE A 287 -8.15 -9.67 32.63
N LEU A 288 -7.77 -10.57 33.54
CA LEU A 288 -7.44 -10.23 34.92
C LEU A 288 -6.26 -9.25 35.00
N CYS A 289 -5.24 -9.46 34.18
CA CYS A 289 -4.06 -8.59 34.08
C CYS A 289 -4.46 -7.15 33.69
N HIS A 290 -5.31 -6.98 32.68
CA HIS A 290 -5.78 -5.67 32.25
C HIS A 290 -6.68 -4.99 33.30
N MET A 291 -7.57 -5.74 33.95
CA MET A 291 -8.43 -5.21 35.03
C MET A 291 -7.59 -4.73 36.21
N GLU A 292 -6.60 -5.51 36.64
CA GLU A 292 -5.69 -5.14 37.72
C GLU A 292 -4.84 -3.91 37.35
N LEU A 293 -4.38 -3.83 36.09
CA LEU A 293 -3.63 -2.68 35.60
C LEU A 293 -4.47 -1.39 35.67
N ALA A 294 -5.71 -1.43 35.17
CA ALA A 294 -6.64 -0.29 35.23
C ALA A 294 -6.98 0.11 36.67
N ARG A 295 -7.17 -0.88 37.57
CA ARG A 295 -7.42 -0.63 38.99
C ARG A 295 -6.23 0.03 39.70
N ARG A 296 -5.02 -0.40 39.37
CA ARG A 296 -3.78 0.13 39.96
C ARG A 296 -3.44 1.54 39.46
N PHE A 297 -3.76 1.83 38.20
CA PHE A 297 -3.46 3.10 37.55
C PHE A 297 -4.74 3.76 37.00
N PRO A 298 -5.72 4.14 37.83
CA PRO A 298 -7.04 4.58 37.36
C PRO A 298 -7.02 5.90 36.58
N GLN A 299 -5.95 6.70 36.70
CA GLN A 299 -5.73 7.93 35.92
C GLN A 299 -4.55 7.78 34.94
N GLY A 300 -4.05 6.57 34.76
CA GLY A 300 -2.94 6.25 33.89
C GLY A 300 -3.32 6.34 32.41
N LYS A 301 -2.30 6.45 31.54
CA LYS A 301 -2.51 6.63 30.10
C LYS A 301 -3.12 5.39 29.44
N ARG A 302 -2.96 4.22 30.06
CA ARG A 302 -3.45 2.92 29.58
C ARG A 302 -4.70 2.45 30.31
N ALA A 303 -5.15 3.11 31.37
CA ALA A 303 -6.31 2.72 32.16
C ALA A 303 -7.56 2.41 31.31
N ALA A 304 -8.03 3.40 30.54
CA ALA A 304 -9.18 3.28 29.66
C ALA A 304 -9.01 2.17 28.60
N ASN A 305 -7.79 2.06 28.06
CA ASN A 305 -7.44 1.08 27.04
C ASN A 305 -7.46 -0.35 27.61
N ALA A 306 -6.86 -0.54 28.79
CA ALA A 306 -6.80 -1.82 29.47
C ALA A 306 -8.21 -2.29 29.84
N LEU A 307 -9.02 -1.41 30.41
CA LEU A 307 -10.39 -1.72 30.78
C LEU A 307 -11.26 -2.06 29.56
N PHE A 308 -11.12 -1.29 28.48
CA PHE A 308 -11.76 -1.60 27.19
C PHE A 308 -11.32 -2.96 26.65
N PHE A 309 -10.02 -3.27 26.65
CA PHE A 309 -9.51 -4.57 26.17
C PHE A 309 -10.01 -5.73 27.02
N ALA A 310 -10.11 -5.57 28.34
CA ALA A 310 -10.70 -6.58 29.22
C ALA A 310 -12.16 -6.86 28.81
N GLY A 311 -12.98 -5.81 28.65
CA GLY A 311 -14.36 -5.93 28.19
C GLY A 311 -14.47 -6.56 26.80
N TRP A 312 -13.62 -6.14 25.87
CA TRP A 312 -13.59 -6.70 24.52
C TRP A 312 -13.24 -8.19 24.51
N LEU A 313 -12.25 -8.62 25.30
CA LEU A 313 -11.88 -10.03 25.43
C LEU A 313 -12.99 -10.87 26.08
N GLU A 314 -13.75 -10.30 27.02
CA GLU A 314 -14.94 -10.96 27.58
C GLU A 314 -16.04 -11.13 26.52
N ALA A 315 -16.32 -10.06 25.76
CA ALA A 315 -17.32 -10.07 24.69
C ALA A 315 -16.95 -11.02 23.54
N ASP A 316 -15.67 -11.10 23.17
CA ASP A 316 -15.14 -12.02 22.14
C ASP A 316 -15.31 -13.49 22.56
N ARG A 317 -15.28 -13.77 23.86
CA ARG A 317 -15.59 -15.09 24.44
C ARG A 317 -17.10 -15.36 24.58
N GLY A 318 -17.95 -14.48 24.06
CA GLY A 318 -19.40 -14.54 24.19
C GLY A 318 -19.93 -14.19 25.58
N ARG A 319 -19.10 -13.70 26.51
CA ARG A 319 -19.50 -13.36 27.88
C ARG A 319 -19.92 -11.90 27.99
N CYS A 320 -20.95 -11.55 27.24
CA CYS A 320 -21.50 -10.20 27.13
C CYS A 320 -21.88 -9.60 28.50
N ALA A 321 -22.49 -10.40 29.39
CA ALA A 321 -22.79 -9.98 30.77
C ALA A 321 -21.55 -9.55 31.58
N ALA A 322 -20.39 -10.18 31.37
CA ALA A 322 -19.13 -9.81 32.04
C ALA A 322 -18.46 -8.59 31.37
N ALA A 323 -18.66 -8.42 30.06
CA ALA A 323 -18.10 -7.32 29.28
C ALA A 323 -18.80 -5.97 29.57
N GLN A 324 -20.13 -6.00 29.72
CA GLN A 324 -20.97 -4.82 29.88
C GLN A 324 -20.50 -3.85 31.01
N PRO A 325 -20.27 -4.29 32.26
CA PRO A 325 -19.84 -3.38 33.32
C PRO A 325 -18.48 -2.73 33.03
N LEU A 326 -17.59 -3.43 32.31
CA LEU A 326 -16.28 -2.90 31.92
C LEU A 326 -16.45 -1.79 30.89
N PHE A 327 -17.30 -1.97 29.88
CA PHE A 327 -17.60 -0.92 28.89
C PHE A 327 -18.29 0.28 29.52
N GLU A 328 -19.25 0.06 30.43
CA GLU A 328 -19.91 1.13 31.17
C GLU A 328 -18.95 1.93 32.04
N GLN A 329 -18.00 1.25 32.68
CA GLN A 329 -16.96 1.91 33.45
C GLN A 329 -16.05 2.76 32.55
N VAL A 330 -15.65 2.28 31.36
CA VAL A 330 -14.91 3.12 30.39
C VAL A 330 -15.70 4.37 30.02
N MET A 331 -16.99 4.24 29.69
CA MET A 331 -17.83 5.38 29.31
C MET A 331 -18.03 6.39 30.44
N ARG A 332 -18.14 5.93 31.69
CA ARG A 332 -18.38 6.76 32.87
C ARG A 332 -17.13 7.44 33.39
N GLU A 333 -16.04 6.70 33.54
CA GLU A 333 -14.80 7.15 34.20
C GLU A 333 -13.78 7.71 33.19
N HIS A 334 -13.91 7.34 31.91
CA HIS A 334 -13.00 7.74 30.83
C HIS A 334 -13.73 8.34 29.63
N SER A 335 -14.78 9.11 29.84
CA SER A 335 -15.66 9.65 28.78
C SER A 335 -14.95 10.46 27.69
N LYS A 336 -13.80 11.08 27.99
CA LYS A 336 -12.96 11.83 27.03
C LYS A 336 -11.96 10.96 26.26
N SER A 337 -11.82 9.69 26.64
CA SER A 337 -10.90 8.75 26.02
C SER A 337 -11.44 8.29 24.66
N PRO A 338 -10.58 8.05 23.64
CA PRO A 338 -11.03 7.46 22.38
C PRO A 338 -11.74 6.11 22.58
N TYR A 339 -11.40 5.37 23.63
CA TYR A 339 -12.00 4.07 23.95
C TYR A 339 -13.44 4.16 24.48
N ALA A 340 -13.94 5.32 24.89
CA ALA A 340 -15.33 5.46 25.33
C ALA A 340 -16.32 5.18 24.20
N ARG A 341 -16.00 5.64 22.99
CA ARG A 341 -16.80 5.35 21.79
C ARG A 341 -16.76 3.87 21.43
N ASP A 342 -15.56 3.28 21.44
CA ASP A 342 -15.41 1.86 21.14
C ASP A 342 -16.12 0.98 22.19
N ALA A 343 -16.09 1.38 23.46
CA ALA A 343 -16.84 0.72 24.52
C ALA A 343 -18.35 0.79 24.28
N ALA A 344 -18.90 1.97 23.94
CA ALA A 344 -20.33 2.12 23.61
C ALA A 344 -20.75 1.22 22.44
N TRP A 345 -19.92 1.18 21.39
CA TRP A 345 -20.14 0.33 20.23
C TRP A 345 -20.11 -1.17 20.58
N ASN A 346 -19.11 -1.62 21.34
CA ASN A 346 -19.01 -3.04 21.71
C ASN A 346 -20.08 -3.46 22.72
N ALA A 347 -20.54 -2.56 23.60
CA ALA A 347 -21.71 -2.77 24.45
C ALA A 347 -22.98 -2.95 23.60
N ALA A 348 -23.19 -2.12 22.58
CA ALA A 348 -24.30 -2.28 21.65
C ALA A 348 -24.23 -3.62 20.90
N LEU A 349 -23.05 -4.03 20.42
CA LEU A 349 -22.87 -5.34 19.79
C LEU A 349 -23.20 -6.50 20.74
N CYS A 350 -22.83 -6.40 22.03
CA CYS A 350 -23.22 -7.39 23.04
C CYS A 350 -24.74 -7.50 23.14
N HIS A 351 -25.46 -6.38 23.23
CA HIS A 351 -26.92 -6.37 23.25
C HIS A 351 -27.54 -6.92 21.96
N ILE A 352 -26.96 -6.63 20.79
CA ILE A 352 -27.43 -7.19 19.50
C ILE A 352 -27.26 -8.72 19.49
N ARG A 353 -26.14 -9.24 19.99
CA ARG A 353 -25.87 -10.68 20.09
C ARG A 353 -26.80 -11.39 21.08
N GLU A 354 -27.20 -10.70 22.13
CA GLU A 354 -28.19 -11.17 23.13
C GLU A 354 -29.65 -10.90 22.70
N GLU A 355 -29.88 -10.35 21.50
CA GLU A 355 -31.21 -9.98 20.98
C GLU A 355 -31.96 -8.94 21.84
N ARG A 356 -31.23 -8.16 22.64
CA ARG A 356 -31.73 -7.06 23.47
C ARG A 356 -31.73 -5.75 22.68
N PHE A 357 -32.58 -5.68 21.66
CA PHE A 357 -32.53 -4.61 20.66
C PHE A 357 -32.86 -3.21 21.20
N GLN A 358 -33.70 -3.10 22.23
CA GLN A 358 -33.98 -1.82 22.91
C GLN A 358 -32.72 -1.26 23.60
N ASP A 359 -31.99 -2.11 24.32
CA ASP A 359 -30.73 -1.74 24.99
C ASP A 359 -29.64 -1.40 23.96
N ALA A 360 -29.58 -2.16 22.86
CA ALA A 360 -28.69 -1.87 21.74
C ALA A 360 -28.97 -0.48 21.14
N ALA A 361 -30.23 -0.17 20.87
CA ALA A 361 -30.63 1.15 20.35
C ALA A 361 -30.24 2.28 21.30
N ALA A 362 -30.46 2.12 22.62
CA ALA A 362 -30.07 3.11 23.62
C ALA A 362 -28.54 3.29 23.70
N ALA A 363 -27.76 2.22 23.59
CA ALA A 363 -26.30 2.29 23.55
C ALA A 363 -25.79 3.00 22.26
N LEU A 364 -26.40 2.71 21.11
CA LEU A 364 -26.03 3.32 19.82
C LEU A 364 -26.41 4.80 19.76
N GLN A 365 -27.54 5.21 20.33
CA GLN A 365 -27.91 6.62 20.44
C GLN A 365 -26.89 7.41 21.28
N ARG A 366 -26.42 6.84 22.40
CA ARG A 366 -25.34 7.43 23.21
C ARG A 366 -24.04 7.53 22.40
N ALA A 367 -23.69 6.48 21.66
CA ALA A 367 -22.50 6.50 20.79
C ALA A 367 -22.58 7.61 19.73
N LEU A 368 -23.76 7.81 19.12
CA LEU A 368 -24.01 8.85 18.12
C LEU A 368 -23.98 10.27 18.70
N ALA A 369 -24.49 10.48 19.91
CA ALA A 369 -24.50 11.81 20.55
C ALA A 369 -23.08 12.35 20.78
N GLY A 370 -22.08 11.47 20.92
CA GLY A 370 -20.66 11.86 21.05
C GLY A 370 -19.95 12.19 19.73
N HIS A 371 -20.62 12.15 18.57
CA HIS A 371 -19.97 12.38 17.27
C HIS A 371 -19.88 13.86 16.89
N GLN A 372 -18.66 14.39 16.80
CA GLN A 372 -18.34 15.54 15.96
C GLN A 372 -17.33 15.10 14.88
N GLY A 373 -17.73 15.07 13.61
CA GLY A 373 -16.80 15.05 12.46
C GLY A 373 -16.46 13.70 11.79
N ALA A 374 -16.84 12.53 12.31
CA ALA A 374 -16.67 11.24 11.62
C ALA A 374 -17.99 10.73 11.01
N SER A 375 -17.91 10.07 9.84
CA SER A 375 -19.07 9.36 9.27
C SER A 375 -19.59 8.34 10.30
N ALA A 376 -20.87 8.47 10.68
CA ALA A 376 -21.52 7.62 11.66
C ALA A 376 -22.38 6.51 11.00
N ASP A 377 -22.03 6.12 9.76
CA ASP A 377 -22.84 5.22 8.94
C ASP A 377 -23.04 3.85 9.61
N ARG A 378 -22.01 3.34 10.30
CA ARG A 378 -22.08 2.10 11.09
C ARG A 378 -23.11 2.19 12.20
N GLU A 379 -22.96 3.19 13.07
CA GLU A 379 -23.82 3.38 14.22
C GLU A 379 -25.27 3.69 13.79
N ARG A 380 -25.47 4.46 12.71
CA ARG A 380 -26.78 4.74 12.12
C ARG A 380 -27.46 3.48 11.59
N TYR A 381 -26.75 2.63 10.84
CA TYR A 381 -27.32 1.39 10.33
C TYR A 381 -27.77 0.47 11.46
N TRP A 382 -26.89 0.20 12.41
CA TRP A 382 -27.21 -0.70 13.51
C TRP A 382 -28.27 -0.13 14.45
N LEU A 383 -28.38 1.21 14.57
CA LEU A 383 -29.46 1.84 15.31
C LEU A 383 -30.80 1.63 14.60
N GLY A 384 -30.85 1.90 13.30
CA GLY A 384 -32.04 1.69 12.49
C GLY A 384 -32.49 0.23 12.51
N ALA A 385 -31.55 -0.69 12.32
CA ALA A 385 -31.78 -2.12 12.41
C ALA A 385 -32.28 -2.55 13.79
N SER A 386 -31.64 -2.11 14.88
CA SER A 386 -32.05 -2.48 16.24
C SER A 386 -33.44 -1.92 16.59
N LEU A 387 -33.76 -0.71 16.13
CA LEU A 387 -35.10 -0.14 16.35
C LEU A 387 -36.19 -0.93 15.62
N GLU A 388 -35.93 -1.40 14.40
CA GLU A 388 -36.89 -2.28 13.70
C GLU A 388 -37.14 -3.58 14.48
N GLU A 389 -36.09 -4.26 14.94
CA GLU A 389 -36.22 -5.50 15.73
C GLU A 389 -36.85 -5.24 17.10
N ALA A 390 -36.70 -4.03 17.66
CA ALA A 390 -37.30 -3.61 18.92
C ALA A 390 -38.79 -3.22 18.81
N GLY A 391 -39.39 -3.32 17.62
CA GLY A 391 -40.79 -2.96 17.37
C GLY A 391 -41.03 -1.49 17.00
N GLU A 392 -39.97 -0.68 16.87
CA GLU A 392 -40.03 0.74 16.49
C GLU A 392 -39.72 0.94 14.99
N ALA A 393 -40.37 0.14 14.14
CA ALA A 393 -40.02 0.01 12.72
C ALA A 393 -40.00 1.34 11.96
N GLU A 394 -40.94 2.25 12.22
CA GLU A 394 -41.01 3.54 11.53
C GLU A 394 -39.78 4.41 11.81
N ARG A 395 -39.38 4.54 13.09
CA ARG A 395 -38.17 5.28 13.47
C ARG A 395 -36.92 4.62 12.90
N GLY A 396 -36.86 3.28 12.93
CA GLY A 396 -35.75 2.52 12.36
C GLY A 396 -35.58 2.78 10.86
N ARG A 397 -36.66 2.63 10.09
CA ARG A 397 -36.69 2.89 8.63
C ARG A 397 -36.30 4.31 8.28
N GLN A 398 -36.75 5.32 9.03
CA GLN A 398 -36.37 6.72 8.80
C GLN A 398 -34.86 6.96 8.92
N ILE A 399 -34.21 6.32 9.90
CA ILE A 399 -32.75 6.41 10.07
C ILE A 399 -32.04 5.70 8.91
N LEU A 400 -32.52 4.52 8.51
CA LEU A 400 -31.97 3.77 7.38
C LEU A 400 -32.15 4.54 6.06
N ALA A 401 -33.29 5.17 5.83
CA ALA A 401 -33.57 5.93 4.61
C ALA A 401 -32.62 7.12 4.47
N ARG A 402 -32.43 7.92 5.54
CA ARG A 402 -31.45 9.02 5.54
C ARG A 402 -30.02 8.54 5.29
N LEU A 403 -29.64 7.39 5.86
CA LEU A 403 -28.34 6.79 5.60
C LEU A 403 -28.17 6.37 4.12
N ALA A 404 -29.19 5.72 3.57
CA ALA A 404 -29.23 5.32 2.17
C ALA A 404 -29.17 6.52 1.21
N GLU A 405 -29.79 7.65 1.55
CA GLU A 405 -29.71 8.90 0.78
C GLU A 405 -28.31 9.55 0.88
N ASP A 406 -27.76 9.64 2.09
CA ASP A 406 -26.47 10.30 2.34
C ASP A 406 -25.30 9.58 1.67
N ASN A 407 -25.29 8.24 1.70
CA ASN A 407 -24.12 7.44 1.29
C ASN A 407 -24.49 6.03 0.78
N PRO A 408 -25.27 5.91 -0.31
CA PRO A 408 -25.81 4.62 -0.79
C PRO A 408 -24.73 3.60 -1.19
N LEU A 409 -23.56 4.07 -1.64
CA LEU A 409 -22.45 3.22 -2.08
C LEU A 409 -21.47 2.86 -0.93
N SER A 410 -21.83 3.15 0.32
CA SER A 410 -21.11 2.62 1.49
C SER A 410 -21.55 1.20 1.83
N TRP A 411 -20.77 0.47 2.63
CA TRP A 411 -21.19 -0.85 3.15
C TRP A 411 -22.54 -0.76 3.87
N TYR A 412 -22.67 0.20 4.78
CA TYR A 412 -23.89 0.37 5.58
C TYR A 412 -25.04 1.03 4.82
N GLY A 413 -24.75 1.89 3.84
CA GLY A 413 -25.76 2.45 2.94
C GLY A 413 -26.38 1.38 2.04
N HIS A 414 -25.56 0.48 1.50
CA HIS A 414 -26.07 -0.66 0.73
C HIS A 414 -26.89 -1.61 1.62
N LEU A 415 -26.44 -1.89 2.85
CA LEU A 415 -27.24 -2.67 3.81
C LEU A 415 -28.56 -1.98 4.15
N ALA A 416 -28.57 -0.66 4.32
CA ALA A 416 -29.79 0.11 4.57
C ALA A 416 -30.77 0.01 3.39
N LEU A 417 -30.30 0.17 2.16
CA LEU A 417 -31.11 -0.02 0.95
C LEU A 417 -31.69 -1.43 0.87
N ALA A 418 -30.86 -2.46 1.07
CA ALA A 418 -31.29 -3.85 1.05
C ALA A 418 -32.38 -4.13 2.10
N ARG A 419 -32.21 -3.60 3.32
CA ARG A 419 -33.16 -3.74 4.43
C ARG A 419 -34.47 -2.99 4.19
N LEU A 420 -34.42 -1.86 3.49
CA LEU A 420 -35.59 -1.10 3.04
C LEU A 420 -36.27 -1.69 1.78
N GLY A 421 -35.71 -2.75 1.18
CA GLY A 421 -36.20 -3.30 -0.08
C GLY A 421 -36.01 -2.36 -1.28
N GLN A 422 -35.06 -1.43 -1.19
CA GLN A 422 -34.76 -0.45 -2.23
C GLN A 422 -33.55 -0.90 -3.07
N PRO A 423 -33.59 -0.71 -4.40
CA PRO A 423 -32.47 -1.08 -5.27
C PRO A 423 -31.28 -0.13 -5.06
N LEU A 424 -30.06 -0.64 -5.24
CA LEU A 424 -28.88 0.21 -5.34
C LEU A 424 -28.97 1.08 -6.62
N PRO A 425 -28.69 2.39 -6.56
CA PRO A 425 -28.62 3.22 -7.74
C PRO A 425 -27.56 2.71 -8.73
N ILE A 426 -27.92 2.64 -10.02
CA ILE A 426 -26.98 2.36 -11.11
C ILE A 426 -26.55 3.68 -11.73
N GLY A 427 -25.26 3.84 -11.95
CA GLY A 427 -24.69 5.04 -12.54
C GLY A 427 -24.79 5.08 -14.05
N PRO A 428 -24.74 6.27 -14.67
CA PRO A 428 -24.87 6.43 -16.13
C PRO A 428 -23.67 5.89 -16.95
N GLY A 429 -22.75 5.12 -16.35
CA GLY A 429 -21.44 4.87 -16.95
C GLY A 429 -20.61 6.16 -17.07
N PRO A 430 -19.43 6.13 -17.71
CA PRO A 430 -18.51 7.26 -17.73
C PRO A 430 -19.07 8.41 -18.60
N ALA A 431 -19.67 9.43 -17.99
CA ALA A 431 -20.20 10.59 -18.71
C ALA A 431 -19.89 11.93 -18.02
N SER A 432 -18.64 12.12 -17.61
CA SER A 432 -18.12 13.47 -17.44
C SER A 432 -16.79 13.57 -18.18
N PRO A 433 -16.65 14.46 -19.17
CA PRO A 433 -15.36 14.69 -19.81
C PRO A 433 -14.35 15.20 -18.77
N PRO A 434 -13.04 14.95 -18.96
CA PRO A 434 -12.03 15.58 -18.12
C PRO A 434 -12.17 17.10 -18.19
N PRO A 435 -11.98 17.82 -17.06
CA PRO A 435 -11.91 19.27 -17.12
C PRO A 435 -10.77 19.66 -18.06
N ARG A 436 -10.95 20.78 -18.76
CA ARG A 436 -9.89 21.31 -19.60
C ARG A 436 -8.67 21.62 -18.72
N PRO A 437 -7.47 21.08 -19.02
CA PRO A 437 -6.29 21.34 -18.21
C PRO A 437 -5.96 22.84 -18.16
N LEU A 438 -5.66 23.32 -16.94
CA LEU A 438 -5.11 24.66 -16.75
C LEU A 438 -3.79 24.81 -17.53
N GLN A 439 -3.61 25.94 -18.19
CA GLN A 439 -2.42 26.24 -19.01
C GLN A 439 -1.31 26.82 -18.12
N GLU A 440 -0.74 25.95 -17.29
CA GLU A 440 0.29 26.29 -16.31
C GLU A 440 1.59 25.53 -16.64
N PRO A 441 2.78 26.17 -16.53
CA PRO A 441 4.04 25.56 -16.96
C PRO A 441 4.26 24.11 -16.49
N PRO A 442 4.12 23.75 -15.19
CA PRO A 442 4.35 22.36 -14.77
C PRO A 442 3.38 21.35 -15.40
N LEU A 443 2.15 21.76 -15.75
CA LEU A 443 1.17 20.86 -16.39
C LEU A 443 1.46 20.72 -17.90
N VAL A 444 1.78 21.83 -18.57
CA VAL A 444 2.10 21.84 -20.01
C VAL A 444 3.37 21.02 -20.27
N GLU A 445 4.41 21.26 -19.48
CA GLU A 445 5.70 20.55 -19.60
C GLU A 445 5.54 19.05 -19.34
N ALA A 446 4.78 18.67 -18.31
CA ALA A 446 4.49 17.26 -18.02
C ALA A 446 3.66 16.60 -19.13
N ALA A 447 2.69 17.30 -19.71
CA ALA A 447 1.90 16.78 -20.83
C ALA A 447 2.76 16.53 -22.07
N GLU A 448 3.73 17.39 -22.36
CA GLU A 448 4.68 17.17 -23.45
C GLU A 448 5.64 16.01 -23.18
N LEU A 449 6.21 15.93 -21.97
CA LEU A 449 7.05 14.81 -21.55
C LEU A 449 6.29 13.48 -21.64
N SER A 450 5.03 13.45 -21.20
CA SER A 450 4.17 12.27 -21.28
C SER A 450 3.93 11.84 -22.73
N ARG A 451 3.59 12.78 -23.62
CA ARG A 451 3.42 12.50 -25.06
C ARG A 451 4.72 12.04 -25.73
N ALA A 452 5.88 12.49 -25.23
CA ALA A 452 7.18 12.05 -25.68
C ALA A 452 7.62 10.70 -25.08
N GLY A 453 6.77 10.04 -24.28
CA GLY A 453 7.05 8.74 -23.65
C GLY A 453 7.86 8.80 -22.36
N PHE A 454 8.08 9.99 -21.80
CA PHE A 454 8.83 10.21 -20.57
C PHE A 454 7.94 10.36 -19.33
N SER A 455 7.03 9.41 -19.12
CA SER A 455 6.10 9.33 -17.97
C SER A 455 6.77 9.63 -16.62
N ALA A 456 7.98 9.09 -16.42
CA ALA A 456 8.76 9.30 -15.20
C ALA A 456 9.16 10.76 -14.95
N LEU A 457 9.68 11.42 -15.99
CA LEU A 457 10.09 12.81 -15.91
C LEU A 457 8.86 13.72 -15.81
N ALA A 458 7.77 13.36 -16.48
CA ALA A 458 6.50 14.07 -16.37
C ALA A 458 5.97 14.05 -14.92
N ALA A 459 5.91 12.88 -14.28
CA ALA A 459 5.49 12.76 -12.88
C ALA A 459 6.41 13.54 -11.92
N ALA A 460 7.74 13.43 -12.08
CA ALA A 460 8.70 14.19 -11.28
C ALA A 460 8.55 15.71 -11.46
N ARG A 461 8.23 16.16 -12.69
CA ARG A 461 7.97 17.57 -12.99
C ARG A 461 6.72 18.08 -12.27
N LEU A 462 5.66 17.26 -12.25
CA LEU A 462 4.42 17.56 -11.52
C LEU A 462 4.65 17.60 -10.01
N ASP A 463 5.37 16.64 -9.45
CA ASP A 463 5.68 16.60 -8.01
C ASP A 463 6.42 17.84 -7.54
N ARG A 464 7.39 18.31 -8.34
CA ARG A 464 8.15 19.53 -8.04
C ARG A 464 7.29 20.79 -8.13
N GLY A 465 6.42 20.87 -9.13
CA GLY A 465 5.55 22.03 -9.33
C GLY A 465 4.30 22.03 -8.43
N ARG A 466 3.97 20.90 -7.81
CA ARG A 466 2.74 20.70 -7.04
C ARG A 466 2.54 21.73 -5.91
N PRO A 467 3.53 22.02 -5.03
CA PRO A 467 3.30 22.94 -3.91
C PRO A 467 2.91 24.34 -4.37
N GLU A 468 3.66 24.93 -5.29
CA GLU A 468 3.41 26.26 -5.83
C GLU A 468 2.16 26.30 -6.70
N PHE A 469 1.88 25.22 -7.44
CA PHE A 469 0.67 25.09 -8.24
C PHE A 469 -0.58 25.06 -7.36
N LEU A 470 -0.63 24.21 -6.33
CA LEU A 470 -1.78 24.11 -5.42
C LEU A 470 -1.93 25.35 -4.54
N LYS A 471 -0.83 26.06 -4.23
CA LYS A 471 -0.91 27.37 -3.56
C LYS A 471 -1.63 28.42 -4.43
N ARG A 472 -1.40 28.41 -5.75
CA ARG A 472 -2.06 29.32 -6.70
C ARG A 472 -3.47 28.88 -7.08
N HIS A 473 -3.71 27.57 -7.08
CA HIS A 473 -4.98 26.94 -7.45
C HIS A 473 -5.49 26.02 -6.32
N PRO A 474 -5.86 26.55 -5.13
CA PRO A 474 -6.19 25.73 -3.95
C PRO A 474 -7.57 25.05 -4.04
N GLY A 475 -8.40 25.44 -5.01
CA GLY A 475 -9.73 24.89 -5.21
C GLY A 475 -9.75 23.56 -5.98
N LEU A 476 -10.94 22.96 -6.06
CA LEU A 476 -11.17 21.69 -6.74
C LEU A 476 -10.68 21.70 -8.20
N ALA A 477 -10.82 22.82 -8.92
CA ALA A 477 -10.32 22.93 -10.30
C ALA A 477 -8.81 22.70 -10.43
N GLY A 478 -8.02 23.18 -9.46
CA GLY A 478 -6.58 22.94 -9.40
C GLY A 478 -6.28 21.47 -9.13
N VAL A 479 -6.91 20.89 -8.11
CA VAL A 479 -6.79 19.47 -7.76
C VAL A 479 -7.12 18.56 -8.95
N LEU A 480 -8.22 18.85 -9.65
CA LEU A 480 -8.65 18.07 -10.81
C LEU A 480 -7.65 18.19 -11.97
N SER A 481 -7.19 19.41 -12.27
CA SER A 481 -6.23 19.64 -13.37
C SER A 481 -4.89 18.93 -13.11
N LEU A 482 -4.39 19.02 -11.88
CA LEU A 482 -3.16 18.35 -11.47
C LEU A 482 -3.34 16.82 -11.46
N GLY A 483 -4.47 16.33 -10.97
CA GLY A 483 -4.79 14.91 -10.96
C GLY A 483 -4.86 14.30 -12.36
N GLU A 484 -5.53 14.96 -13.32
CA GLU A 484 -5.53 14.49 -14.71
C GLU A 484 -4.14 14.54 -15.36
N ALA A 485 -3.29 15.51 -14.98
CA ALA A 485 -1.92 15.54 -15.45
C ALA A 485 -1.09 14.36 -14.92
N TYR A 486 -1.26 13.96 -13.65
CA TYR A 486 -0.64 12.74 -13.11
C TYR A 486 -1.12 11.48 -13.85
N ARG A 487 -2.43 11.37 -14.12
CA ARG A 487 -2.97 10.24 -14.91
C ARG A 487 -2.40 10.19 -16.32
N ALA A 488 -2.30 11.34 -16.99
CA ALA A 488 -1.67 11.45 -18.31
C ALA A 488 -0.17 11.06 -18.27
N ALA A 489 0.50 11.31 -17.15
CA ALA A 489 1.86 10.86 -16.90
C ALA A 489 1.96 9.37 -16.51
N GLY A 490 0.85 8.64 -16.41
CA GLY A 490 0.81 7.24 -16.01
C GLY A 490 0.97 7.01 -14.50
N ASP A 491 0.74 8.05 -13.68
CA ASP A 491 0.82 8.00 -12.21
C ASP A 491 -0.59 8.12 -11.58
N ASP A 492 -1.39 7.06 -11.77
CA ASP A 492 -2.72 6.97 -11.16
C ASP A 492 -2.67 6.94 -9.62
N HIS A 493 -1.53 6.53 -9.03
CA HIS A 493 -1.34 6.57 -7.58
C HIS A 493 -1.31 8.01 -7.05
N ALA A 494 -0.51 8.90 -7.66
CA ALA A 494 -0.49 10.30 -7.27
C ALA A 494 -1.85 10.98 -7.49
N ALA A 495 -2.54 10.67 -8.58
CA ALA A 495 -3.89 11.17 -8.85
C ALA A 495 -4.90 10.72 -7.79
N TRP A 496 -4.89 9.43 -7.43
CA TRP A 496 -5.72 8.89 -6.35
C TRP A 496 -5.41 9.54 -5.00
N ARG A 497 -4.12 9.75 -4.65
CA ARG A 497 -3.72 10.39 -3.40
C ARG A 497 -4.23 11.83 -3.28
N LEU A 498 -4.26 12.58 -4.38
CA LEU A 498 -4.86 13.90 -4.41
C LEU A 498 -6.37 13.80 -4.14
N ALA A 499 -7.08 12.92 -4.84
CA ALA A 499 -8.52 12.78 -4.70
C ALA A 499 -8.94 12.29 -3.29
N ALA A 500 -8.15 11.39 -2.69
CA ALA A 500 -8.41 10.80 -1.38
C ALA A 500 -8.41 11.83 -0.23
N GLN A 501 -7.83 13.03 -0.43
CA GLN A 501 -7.85 14.11 0.55
C GLN A 501 -9.22 14.80 0.64
N HIS A 502 -10.10 14.58 -0.33
CA HIS A 502 -11.41 15.22 -0.44
C HIS A 502 -12.55 14.24 -0.11
N THR A 503 -12.46 13.59 1.05
CA THR A 503 -13.38 12.51 1.47
C THR A 503 -14.86 12.92 1.47
N GLY A 504 -15.18 14.19 1.77
CA GLY A 504 -16.55 14.71 1.71
C GLY A 504 -17.18 14.64 0.31
N LEU A 505 -16.40 14.90 -0.75
CA LEU A 505 -16.85 14.78 -2.14
C LEU A 505 -16.85 13.33 -2.64
N LEU A 506 -16.19 12.43 -1.91
CA LEU A 506 -16.23 10.98 -2.14
C LEU A 506 -17.36 10.27 -1.38
N ARG A 507 -18.22 11.03 -0.69
CA ARG A 507 -19.45 10.54 -0.04
C ARG A 507 -20.65 10.73 -0.97
N GLY A 508 -21.56 9.76 -0.99
CA GLY A 508 -22.77 9.81 -1.82
C GLY A 508 -22.56 9.30 -3.25
N LEU A 509 -23.41 9.74 -4.19
CA LEU A 509 -23.31 9.34 -5.61
C LEU A 509 -22.34 10.23 -6.40
N PRO A 510 -21.58 9.67 -7.37
CA PRO A 510 -20.68 10.43 -8.23
C PRO A 510 -21.45 11.15 -9.35
N GLN A 511 -22.20 12.17 -8.97
CA GLN A 511 -22.98 13.01 -9.88
C GLN A 511 -22.61 14.48 -9.69
N GLY A 512 -22.97 15.32 -10.68
CA GLY A 512 -22.71 16.76 -10.65
C GLY A 512 -21.24 17.08 -10.37
N GLU A 513 -21.01 17.96 -9.39
CA GLU A 513 -19.68 18.42 -8.98
C GLU A 513 -18.76 17.31 -8.43
N ARG A 514 -19.32 16.18 -7.99
CA ARG A 514 -18.54 15.05 -7.42
C ARG A 514 -17.91 14.18 -8.51
N ALA A 515 -18.54 14.09 -9.67
CA ALA A 515 -18.16 13.14 -10.73
C ALA A 515 -16.69 13.28 -11.19
N PRO A 516 -16.13 14.49 -11.42
CA PRO A 516 -14.73 14.63 -11.84
C PRO A 516 -13.73 14.11 -10.80
N LEU A 517 -14.00 14.32 -9.51
CA LEU A 517 -13.10 13.86 -8.44
C LEU A 517 -13.11 12.33 -8.34
N TRP A 518 -14.27 11.71 -8.50
CA TRP A 518 -14.40 10.25 -8.49
C TRP A 518 -13.63 9.58 -9.62
N ARG A 519 -13.53 10.22 -10.80
CA ARG A 519 -12.69 9.71 -11.89
C ARG A 519 -11.22 9.62 -11.51
N LEU A 520 -10.73 10.51 -10.65
CA LEU A 520 -9.38 10.46 -10.10
C LEU A 520 -9.25 9.46 -8.95
N ALA A 521 -10.30 9.29 -8.14
CA ALA A 521 -10.30 8.39 -6.97
C ALA A 521 -10.52 6.91 -7.33
N TYR A 522 -11.12 6.63 -8.49
CA TYR A 522 -11.44 5.30 -9.01
C TYR A 522 -10.99 5.15 -10.48
N PRO A 523 -9.68 5.35 -10.77
CA PRO A 523 -9.15 5.15 -12.12
C PRO A 523 -9.16 3.66 -12.50
N ARG A 524 -8.97 3.39 -13.79
CA ARG A 524 -8.84 2.04 -14.36
C ARG A 524 -7.50 1.90 -15.08
N PRO A 525 -6.35 1.95 -14.36
CA PRO A 525 -5.05 1.72 -14.98
C PRO A 525 -4.98 0.32 -15.57
N PHE A 526 -4.13 0.13 -16.58
CA PHE A 526 -3.94 -1.18 -17.24
C PHE A 526 -5.23 -1.82 -17.78
N ALA A 527 -6.22 -1.03 -18.22
CA ALA A 527 -7.55 -1.52 -18.60
C ALA A 527 -7.55 -2.75 -19.53
N GLY A 528 -6.77 -2.73 -20.62
CA GLY A 528 -6.69 -3.87 -21.54
C GLY A 528 -6.08 -5.12 -20.91
N LEU A 529 -5.10 -4.96 -20.01
CA LEU A 529 -4.52 -6.09 -19.28
C LEU A 529 -5.48 -6.63 -18.22
N VAL A 530 -6.20 -5.77 -17.50
CA VAL A 530 -7.23 -6.22 -16.54
C VAL A 530 -8.35 -6.96 -17.26
N GLU A 531 -8.81 -6.46 -18.40
CA GLU A 531 -9.81 -7.13 -19.24
C GLU A 531 -9.31 -8.50 -19.72
N GLN A 532 -8.05 -8.58 -20.19
CA GLN A 532 -7.42 -9.83 -20.59
C GLN A 532 -7.33 -10.83 -19.42
N GLU A 533 -6.74 -10.44 -18.29
CA GLU A 533 -6.48 -11.36 -17.16
C GLU A 533 -7.76 -11.76 -16.41
N THR A 534 -8.85 -11.01 -16.56
CA THR A 534 -10.16 -11.38 -16.02
C THR A 534 -11.06 -12.10 -17.03
N GLU A 535 -10.53 -12.44 -18.21
CA GLU A 535 -11.25 -13.13 -19.30
C GLU A 535 -12.52 -12.39 -19.73
N GLY A 536 -12.48 -11.04 -19.69
CA GLY A 536 -13.61 -10.19 -20.02
C GLY A 536 -14.76 -10.21 -19.01
N ARG A 537 -14.62 -10.84 -17.82
CA ARG A 537 -15.64 -10.87 -16.77
C ARG A 537 -15.76 -9.50 -16.06
N PRO A 538 -16.82 -8.71 -16.28
CA PRO A 538 -16.88 -7.33 -15.78
C PRO A 538 -16.98 -7.22 -14.25
N ASP A 539 -17.58 -8.22 -13.60
CA ASP A 539 -17.65 -8.33 -12.14
C ASP A 539 -16.27 -8.58 -11.51
N LEU A 540 -15.51 -9.53 -12.05
CA LEU A 540 -14.14 -9.78 -11.60
C LEU A 540 -13.23 -8.59 -11.90
N SER A 541 -13.37 -7.95 -13.07
CA SER A 541 -12.67 -6.69 -13.39
C SER A 541 -12.93 -5.59 -12.36
N ALA A 542 -14.20 -5.31 -12.05
CA ALA A 542 -14.56 -4.29 -11.06
C ALA A 542 -14.05 -4.64 -9.65
N PHE A 543 -14.07 -5.93 -9.28
CA PHE A 543 -13.56 -6.37 -7.99
C PHE A 543 -12.04 -6.31 -7.91
N LEU A 544 -11.34 -6.67 -8.99
CA LEU A 544 -9.88 -6.58 -9.09
C LEU A 544 -9.42 -5.13 -8.93
N TYR A 545 -10.11 -4.17 -9.55
CA TYR A 545 -9.83 -2.75 -9.32
C TYR A 545 -10.10 -2.30 -7.88
N ALA A 546 -11.17 -2.82 -7.25
CA ALA A 546 -11.47 -2.53 -5.85
C ALA A 546 -10.37 -3.02 -4.90
N ILE A 547 -9.82 -4.22 -5.15
CA ILE A 547 -8.67 -4.77 -4.44
C ILE A 547 -7.42 -3.93 -4.71
N MET A 548 -7.06 -3.69 -5.98
CA MET A 548 -5.87 -2.90 -6.38
C MET A 548 -5.83 -1.52 -5.69
N ARG A 549 -6.98 -0.84 -5.67
CA ARG A 549 -7.13 0.45 -4.99
C ARG A 549 -6.89 0.33 -3.49
N SER A 550 -7.43 -0.72 -2.87
CA SER A 550 -7.37 -0.92 -1.42
C SER A 550 -6.01 -1.42 -0.94
N GLU A 551 -5.28 -2.13 -1.79
CA GLU A 551 -3.96 -2.70 -1.50
C GLU A 551 -2.80 -1.72 -1.73
N SER A 552 -2.68 -1.14 -2.92
CA SER A 552 -1.54 -0.28 -3.26
C SER A 552 -1.93 1.15 -3.61
N GLY A 553 -3.22 1.43 -3.77
CA GLY A 553 -3.66 2.68 -4.38
C GLY A 553 -3.03 2.87 -5.77
N PHE A 554 -2.92 1.78 -6.55
CA PHE A 554 -2.34 1.73 -7.91
C PHE A 554 -0.81 1.90 -8.01
N ASP A 555 -0.07 1.89 -6.90
CA ASP A 555 1.39 1.91 -6.93
C ASP A 555 1.94 0.50 -7.27
N ALA A 556 2.55 0.37 -8.46
CA ALA A 556 3.18 -0.87 -8.90
C ALA A 556 4.47 -1.21 -8.16
N THR A 557 5.06 -0.24 -7.45
CA THR A 557 6.28 -0.40 -6.67
C THR A 557 6.03 -0.58 -5.17
N ALA A 558 4.75 -0.64 -4.77
CA ALA A 558 4.35 -0.78 -3.38
C ALA A 558 4.94 -2.04 -2.74
N LEU A 559 5.53 -1.86 -1.56
CA LEU A 559 6.05 -2.94 -0.72
C LEU A 559 5.46 -2.77 0.68
N SER A 560 4.65 -3.73 1.13
CA SER A 560 4.20 -3.75 2.51
C SER A 560 5.30 -4.23 3.45
N TRP A 561 5.10 -3.92 4.72
CA TRP A 561 5.89 -4.46 5.82
C TRP A 561 5.85 -6.00 5.91
N ALA A 562 4.76 -6.63 5.45
CA ALA A 562 4.61 -8.09 5.41
C ALA A 562 5.24 -8.71 4.14
N ASP A 563 6.08 -7.94 3.43
CA ASP A 563 6.70 -8.31 2.16
C ASP A 563 5.68 -8.60 1.04
N ALA A 564 4.51 -7.95 1.10
CA ALA A 564 3.53 -7.97 0.02
C ALA A 564 3.92 -6.95 -1.05
N ARG A 565 3.83 -7.30 -2.34
CA ARG A 565 4.48 -6.56 -3.42
C ARG A 565 3.54 -6.22 -4.58
N GLY A 566 3.77 -5.05 -5.15
CA GLY A 566 3.14 -4.57 -6.38
C GLY A 566 1.68 -4.15 -6.23
N LEU A 567 1.01 -4.02 -7.38
CA LEU A 567 -0.36 -3.50 -7.50
C LEU A 567 -1.38 -4.19 -6.59
N MET A 568 -1.25 -5.50 -6.45
CA MET A 568 -2.21 -6.36 -5.78
C MET A 568 -1.69 -6.87 -4.43
N GLN A 569 -0.52 -6.36 -3.98
CA GLN A 569 0.13 -6.72 -2.72
C GLN A 569 0.15 -8.24 -2.49
N LEU A 570 0.69 -9.00 -3.46
CA LEU A 570 0.89 -10.43 -3.28
C LEU A 570 2.18 -10.67 -2.49
N THR A 571 2.16 -11.59 -1.52
CA THR A 571 3.38 -12.05 -0.86
C THR A 571 4.13 -13.04 -1.77
N PRO A 572 5.46 -13.20 -1.64
CA PRO A 572 6.22 -14.20 -2.38
C PRO A 572 5.66 -15.61 -2.26
N GLY A 573 5.25 -16.02 -1.05
CA GLY A 573 4.65 -17.33 -0.83
C GLY A 573 3.36 -17.54 -1.60
N THR A 574 2.46 -16.55 -1.61
CA THR A 574 1.23 -16.60 -2.40
C THR A 574 1.53 -16.55 -3.89
N GLY A 575 2.40 -15.64 -4.34
CA GLY A 575 2.79 -15.52 -5.75
C GLY A 575 3.34 -16.83 -6.31
N ARG A 576 4.27 -17.48 -5.59
CA ARG A 576 4.86 -18.78 -5.98
C ARG A 576 3.81 -19.89 -6.09
N ARG A 577 2.88 -19.95 -5.11
CA ARG A 577 1.79 -20.94 -5.11
C ARG A 577 0.87 -20.77 -6.33
N VAL A 578 0.48 -19.53 -6.64
CA VAL A 578 -0.36 -19.25 -7.82
C VAL A 578 0.40 -19.48 -9.13
N ALA A 579 1.66 -19.08 -9.20
CA ALA A 579 2.52 -19.25 -10.37
C ALA A 579 2.66 -20.73 -10.75
N ALA A 580 2.92 -21.61 -9.77
CA ALA A 580 2.97 -23.06 -9.97
C ALA A 580 1.67 -23.60 -10.58
N ARG A 581 0.51 -23.11 -10.12
CA ARG A 581 -0.81 -23.49 -10.65
C ARG A 581 -1.09 -22.98 -12.06
N LEU A 582 -0.39 -21.93 -12.50
CA LEU A 582 -0.46 -21.42 -13.86
C LEU A 582 0.61 -22.01 -14.79
N GLY A 583 1.43 -22.96 -14.29
CA GLY A 583 2.55 -23.53 -15.05
C GLY A 583 3.71 -22.55 -15.28
N MET A 584 3.79 -21.49 -14.48
CA MET A 584 4.92 -20.54 -14.47
C MET A 584 6.00 -21.04 -13.51
N ASP A 585 7.27 -20.73 -13.79
CA ASP A 585 8.36 -20.99 -12.85
C ASP A 585 8.21 -20.10 -11.61
N PRO A 586 7.96 -20.67 -10.41
CA PRO A 586 7.77 -19.89 -9.19
C PRO A 586 9.01 -19.08 -8.80
N ASP A 587 10.21 -19.50 -9.21
CA ASP A 587 11.45 -18.87 -8.77
C ASP A 587 11.89 -17.73 -9.70
N GLU A 588 11.23 -17.57 -10.86
CA GLU A 588 11.49 -16.50 -11.82
C GLU A 588 10.41 -15.38 -11.81
N ILE A 589 9.40 -15.45 -10.94
CA ILE A 589 8.35 -14.41 -10.91
C ILE A 589 8.84 -13.08 -10.32
N ASP A 590 8.49 -11.97 -10.99
CA ASP A 590 8.61 -10.63 -10.44
C ASP A 590 7.22 -10.08 -10.07
N LEU A 591 7.00 -9.85 -8.77
CA LEU A 591 5.74 -9.33 -8.26
C LEU A 591 5.61 -7.81 -8.41
N TYR A 592 6.67 -7.07 -8.74
CA TYR A 592 6.58 -5.64 -9.09
C TYR A 592 6.20 -5.43 -10.56
N HIS A 593 6.35 -6.45 -11.40
CA HIS A 593 5.96 -6.40 -12.81
C HIS A 593 4.42 -6.45 -12.94
N PRO A 594 3.74 -5.37 -13.40
CA PRO A 594 2.28 -5.31 -13.41
C PRO A 594 1.58 -6.45 -14.15
N PRO A 595 2.02 -6.89 -15.36
CA PRO A 595 1.45 -8.06 -16.03
C PRO A 595 1.47 -9.33 -15.19
N THR A 596 2.61 -9.64 -14.56
CA THR A 596 2.74 -10.82 -13.69
C THR A 596 1.84 -10.68 -12.47
N ASN A 597 1.88 -9.54 -11.78
CA ASN A 597 1.13 -9.29 -10.56
C ASN A 597 -0.40 -9.39 -10.78
N LEU A 598 -0.91 -8.78 -11.87
CA LEU A 598 -2.33 -8.78 -12.21
C LEU A 598 -2.82 -10.16 -12.64
N ARG A 599 -2.03 -10.90 -13.43
CA ARG A 599 -2.34 -12.28 -13.83
C ARG A 599 -2.48 -13.21 -12.62
N LEU A 600 -1.51 -13.17 -11.70
CA LEU A 600 -1.54 -13.99 -10.48
C LEU A 600 -2.75 -13.61 -9.60
N ALA A 601 -3.00 -12.31 -9.42
CA ALA A 601 -4.11 -11.85 -8.60
C ALA A 601 -5.48 -12.19 -9.19
N ALA A 602 -5.67 -12.03 -10.51
CA ALA A 602 -6.91 -12.39 -11.19
C ALA A 602 -7.20 -13.90 -11.04
N ARG A 603 -6.17 -14.75 -11.18
CA ARG A 603 -6.31 -16.20 -10.97
C ARG A 603 -6.70 -16.54 -9.52
N LEU A 604 -6.05 -15.92 -8.55
CA LEU A 604 -6.36 -16.09 -7.12
C LEU A 604 -7.79 -15.64 -6.81
N LEU A 605 -8.20 -14.46 -7.27
CA LEU A 605 -9.53 -13.93 -7.03
C LEU A 605 -10.62 -14.79 -7.67
N SER A 606 -10.41 -15.33 -8.87
CA SER A 606 -11.35 -16.28 -9.49
C SER A 606 -11.52 -17.54 -8.63
N ALA A 607 -10.41 -18.11 -8.16
CA ALA A 607 -10.46 -19.32 -7.33
C ALA A 607 -11.14 -19.07 -5.97
N LEU A 608 -10.85 -17.92 -5.33
CA LEU A 608 -11.54 -17.52 -4.11
C LEU A 608 -13.03 -17.29 -4.34
N HIS A 609 -13.40 -16.63 -5.44
CA HIS A 609 -14.80 -16.40 -5.78
C HIS A 609 -15.58 -17.72 -5.93
N GLU A 610 -14.98 -18.73 -6.55
CA GLU A 610 -15.54 -20.09 -6.63
C GLU A 610 -15.65 -20.75 -5.26
N ALA A 611 -14.56 -20.80 -4.50
CA ALA A 611 -14.49 -21.46 -3.18
C ALA A 611 -15.44 -20.85 -2.13
N PHE A 612 -15.70 -19.55 -2.22
CA PHE A 612 -16.62 -18.83 -1.33
C PHE A 612 -18.02 -18.64 -1.95
N ARG A 613 -18.37 -19.41 -2.99
CA ARG A 613 -19.70 -19.46 -3.63
C ARG A 613 -20.23 -18.10 -4.09
N GLY A 614 -19.35 -17.25 -4.59
CA GLY A 614 -19.68 -15.92 -5.08
C GLY A 614 -19.93 -14.85 -4.01
N GLN A 615 -19.69 -15.17 -2.73
CA GLN A 615 -19.86 -14.23 -1.63
C GLN A 615 -18.67 -13.26 -1.56
N TRP A 616 -18.70 -12.21 -2.36
CA TRP A 616 -17.65 -11.18 -2.45
C TRP A 616 -17.14 -10.63 -1.09
N PRO A 617 -17.97 -10.41 -0.05
CA PRO A 617 -17.44 -10.03 1.27
C PRO A 617 -16.50 -11.08 1.87
N LEU A 618 -16.76 -12.37 1.66
CA LEU A 618 -15.87 -13.45 2.08
C LEU A 618 -14.62 -13.54 1.20
N VAL A 619 -14.75 -13.28 -0.11
CA VAL A 619 -13.60 -13.20 -1.02
C VAL A 619 -12.63 -12.10 -0.57
N ALA A 620 -13.14 -10.91 -0.24
CA ALA A 620 -12.32 -9.82 0.30
C ALA A 620 -11.66 -10.21 1.64
N ALA A 621 -12.40 -10.88 2.52
CA ALA A 621 -11.85 -11.36 3.78
C ALA A 621 -10.71 -12.37 3.56
N ALA A 622 -10.92 -13.33 2.65
CA ALA A 622 -9.96 -14.40 2.37
C ALA A 622 -8.72 -13.89 1.65
N TYR A 623 -8.87 -12.88 0.79
CA TYR A 623 -7.73 -12.21 0.16
C TYR A 623 -6.82 -11.55 1.20
N ASN A 624 -7.40 -10.86 2.20
CA ASN A 624 -6.65 -10.12 3.21
C ASN A 624 -6.12 -11.00 4.37
N ALA A 625 -6.96 -11.84 4.96
CA ALA A 625 -6.59 -12.66 6.12
C ALA A 625 -6.00 -14.03 5.74
N GLY A 626 -6.12 -14.42 4.47
CA GLY A 626 -5.92 -15.79 4.03
C GLY A 626 -7.18 -16.63 4.15
N GLU A 627 -7.23 -17.68 3.34
CA GLU A 627 -8.38 -18.59 3.21
C GLU A 627 -8.67 -19.37 4.51
N ALA A 628 -7.65 -19.99 5.12
CA ALA A 628 -7.84 -20.88 6.26
C ALA A 628 -8.49 -20.18 7.48
N PRO A 629 -8.07 -18.97 7.89
CA PRO A 629 -8.77 -18.22 8.93
C PRO A 629 -10.25 -17.96 8.60
N VAL A 630 -10.55 -17.52 7.38
CA VAL A 630 -11.93 -17.20 6.97
C VAL A 630 -12.81 -18.44 6.94
N LEU A 631 -12.30 -19.57 6.44
CA LEU A 631 -13.02 -20.85 6.53
C LEU A 631 -13.31 -21.24 7.99
N GLY A 632 -12.33 -21.05 8.88
CA GLY A 632 -12.50 -21.28 10.31
C GLY A 632 -13.61 -20.40 10.89
N TRP A 633 -13.62 -19.11 10.56
CA TRP A 633 -14.65 -18.17 11.01
C TRP A 633 -16.02 -18.53 10.46
N VAL A 634 -16.15 -18.83 9.16
CA VAL A 634 -17.43 -19.19 8.56
C VAL A 634 -17.99 -20.46 9.20
N ARG A 635 -17.14 -21.46 9.49
CA ARG A 635 -17.55 -22.71 10.15
C ARG A 635 -17.90 -22.53 11.64
N SER A 636 -17.25 -21.60 12.33
CA SER A 636 -17.55 -21.32 13.74
C SER A 636 -18.83 -20.51 13.94
N HIS A 637 -19.25 -19.77 12.90
CA HIS A 637 -20.54 -19.09 12.91
C HIS A 637 -21.63 -20.08 12.50
N ARG A 638 -22.62 -20.30 13.38
CA ARG A 638 -23.86 -20.97 12.98
C ARG A 638 -24.54 -20.08 11.94
N ALA A 639 -25.20 -20.69 10.93
CA ALA A 639 -25.92 -19.97 9.88
C ALA A 639 -26.64 -18.73 10.43
N GLY A 640 -26.41 -17.58 9.79
CA GLY A 640 -26.88 -16.29 10.28
C GLY A 640 -26.68 -15.18 9.25
N ARG A 641 -27.07 -13.96 9.62
CA ARG A 641 -27.04 -12.81 8.71
C ARG A 641 -25.61 -12.42 8.34
N LEU A 642 -25.37 -12.19 7.06
CA LEU A 642 -24.05 -11.84 6.53
C LEU A 642 -23.50 -10.57 7.19
N GLU A 643 -24.33 -9.56 7.47
CA GLU A 643 -23.85 -8.34 8.11
C GLU A 643 -23.35 -8.55 9.54
N ARG A 644 -23.93 -9.52 10.28
CA ARG A 644 -23.48 -9.87 11.64
C ARG A 644 -22.13 -10.58 11.56
N PHE A 645 -22.00 -11.56 10.64
CA PHE A 645 -20.72 -12.23 10.39
C PHE A 645 -19.60 -11.22 10.09
N VAL A 646 -19.86 -10.23 9.22
CA VAL A 646 -18.87 -9.20 8.91
C VAL A 646 -18.47 -8.40 10.16
N GLU A 647 -19.40 -8.04 11.05
CA GLU A 647 -19.06 -7.38 12.32
C GLU A 647 -18.30 -8.27 13.30
N ASP A 648 -18.48 -9.58 13.22
CA ASP A 648 -17.86 -10.56 14.10
C ASP A 648 -16.49 -11.04 13.60
N ILE A 649 -16.05 -10.67 12.38
CA ILE A 649 -14.70 -10.98 11.87
C ILE A 649 -13.65 -10.59 12.92
N PRO A 650 -12.90 -11.54 13.52
CA PRO A 650 -12.04 -11.27 14.67
C PRO A 650 -10.90 -10.29 14.36
N TYR A 651 -10.42 -10.30 13.12
CA TYR A 651 -9.35 -9.41 12.67
C TYR A 651 -9.96 -8.05 12.31
N ALA A 652 -9.75 -7.05 13.16
CA ALA A 652 -10.28 -5.70 12.96
C ALA A 652 -9.83 -5.08 11.62
N GLU A 653 -8.60 -5.37 11.19
CA GLU A 653 -8.07 -4.99 9.87
C GLU A 653 -8.91 -5.60 8.75
N THR A 654 -9.08 -6.93 8.75
CA THR A 654 -9.89 -7.65 7.77
C THR A 654 -11.34 -7.20 7.77
N ARG A 655 -11.93 -6.97 8.95
CA ARG A 655 -13.29 -6.42 9.08
C ARG A 655 -13.45 -5.07 8.38
N SER A 656 -12.47 -4.19 8.53
CA SER A 656 -12.47 -2.86 7.91
C SER A 656 -12.16 -2.95 6.41
N TYR A 657 -11.28 -3.88 6.04
CA TYR A 657 -10.89 -4.17 4.67
C TYR A 657 -12.07 -4.66 3.83
N VAL A 658 -12.86 -5.63 4.33
CA VAL A 658 -14.08 -6.13 3.67
C VAL A 658 -15.02 -4.99 3.31
N LYS A 659 -15.27 -4.08 4.26
CA LYS A 659 -16.15 -2.92 4.05
C LYS A 659 -15.54 -1.98 3.01
N THR A 660 -14.25 -1.68 3.11
CA THR A 660 -13.54 -0.76 2.19
C THR A 660 -13.51 -1.30 0.75
N VAL A 661 -13.21 -2.58 0.57
CA VAL A 661 -13.23 -3.24 -0.74
C VAL A 661 -14.64 -3.28 -1.30
N TRP A 662 -15.64 -3.60 -0.48
CA TRP A 662 -17.03 -3.59 -0.92
C TRP A 662 -17.47 -2.20 -1.39
N GLU A 663 -17.13 -1.15 -0.66
CA GLU A 663 -17.39 0.22 -1.10
C GLU A 663 -16.71 0.53 -2.43
N ALA A 664 -15.42 0.25 -2.56
CA ALA A 664 -14.71 0.45 -3.82
C ALA A 664 -15.35 -0.37 -4.96
N PHE A 665 -15.78 -1.59 -4.69
CA PHE A 665 -16.45 -2.46 -5.65
C PHE A 665 -17.78 -1.88 -6.13
N LEU A 666 -18.66 -1.43 -5.22
CA LEU A 666 -19.91 -0.76 -5.58
C LEU A 666 -19.65 0.49 -6.42
N ARG A 667 -18.63 1.26 -6.07
CA ARG A 667 -18.25 2.49 -6.79
C ARG A 667 -17.73 2.20 -8.19
N TYR A 668 -16.87 1.19 -8.36
CA TYR A 668 -16.43 0.76 -9.69
C TYR A 668 -17.59 0.24 -10.53
N ARG A 669 -18.49 -0.56 -9.95
CA ARG A 669 -19.68 -1.05 -10.66
C ARG A 669 -20.60 0.10 -11.08
N TYR A 670 -20.86 1.06 -10.21
CA TYR A 670 -21.61 2.28 -10.54
C TYR A 670 -20.97 3.02 -11.73
N LEU A 671 -19.66 3.26 -11.67
CA LEU A 671 -18.92 4.00 -12.71
C LEU A 671 -18.81 3.22 -14.04
N MET A 672 -18.85 1.89 -13.98
CA MET A 672 -18.83 1.01 -15.15
C MET A 672 -20.25 0.72 -15.69
N GLY A 673 -21.31 1.26 -15.09
CA GLY A 673 -22.69 0.98 -15.48
C GLY A 673 -23.10 -0.48 -15.26
N LEU A 674 -22.45 -1.19 -14.34
CA LEU A 674 -22.77 -2.57 -14.01
C LEU A 674 -23.91 -2.62 -12.98
N PRO A 675 -24.79 -3.64 -13.03
CA PRO A 675 -25.81 -3.83 -12.00
C PRO A 675 -25.14 -4.00 -10.62
N PRO A 676 -25.78 -3.70 -9.48
CA PRO A 676 -25.21 -4.00 -8.18
C PRO A 676 -24.85 -5.49 -8.03
N PRO A 677 -23.78 -5.82 -7.29
CA PRO A 677 -23.49 -7.20 -6.97
C PRO A 677 -24.56 -7.72 -6.00
N ALA A 678 -24.86 -9.01 -6.06
CA ALA A 678 -25.75 -9.62 -5.07
C ALA A 678 -25.15 -9.45 -3.66
N LEU A 679 -25.97 -9.00 -2.71
CA LEU A 679 -25.66 -9.00 -1.29
C LEU A 679 -26.56 -10.04 -0.62
N PRO A 680 -26.04 -11.25 -0.33
CA PRO A 680 -26.80 -12.25 0.38
C PRO A 680 -27.25 -11.72 1.74
N ALA A 681 -28.53 -11.93 2.09
CA ALA A 681 -29.01 -11.62 3.45
C ALA A 681 -28.37 -12.57 4.48
N ASP A 682 -28.27 -13.84 4.11
CA ASP A 682 -27.69 -14.90 4.94
C ASP A 682 -26.30 -15.31 4.46
N LEU A 683 -25.46 -15.70 5.43
CA LEU A 683 -24.16 -16.29 5.18
C LEU A 683 -24.32 -17.72 4.64
N ASP A 684 -23.87 -17.96 3.41
CA ASP A 684 -23.75 -19.33 2.89
C ASP A 684 -22.47 -19.97 3.47
N THR A 685 -22.65 -20.99 4.30
CA THR A 685 -21.57 -21.69 5.01
C THR A 685 -20.99 -22.87 4.25
N ALA A 686 -21.56 -23.23 3.08
CA ALA A 686 -21.07 -24.32 2.22
C ALA A 686 -19.81 -23.92 1.41
N VAL A 687 -18.96 -23.10 2.01
CA VAL A 687 -17.68 -22.67 1.45
C VAL A 687 -16.66 -23.80 1.53
N GLN A 688 -15.74 -23.82 0.58
CA GLN A 688 -14.75 -24.88 0.42
C GLN A 688 -13.34 -24.31 0.49
N SER A 689 -12.37 -25.17 0.78
CA SER A 689 -10.98 -24.79 0.61
C SER A 689 -10.60 -24.69 -0.86
N LEU A 690 -9.60 -23.86 -1.17
CA LEU A 690 -8.98 -23.85 -2.49
C LEU A 690 -8.37 -25.23 -2.76
N ASP A 691 -8.69 -25.81 -3.92
CA ASP A 691 -8.08 -27.05 -4.39
C ASP A 691 -6.71 -26.77 -5.04
N TRP A 692 -5.78 -26.30 -4.22
CA TRP A 692 -4.47 -25.74 -4.59
C TRP A 692 -3.28 -26.52 -4.04
#